data_AF-A0A9P8Y644-F1
#
_entry.id   AF-A0A9P8Y644-F1
#
_cell.length_a   1.000
_cell.length_b   1.000
_cell.length_c   1.000
_cell.angle_alpha   90.00
_cell.angle_beta   90.00
_cell.angle_gamma   90.00
#
_symmetry.space_group_name_H-M   'P 1'
#
loop_
_entity.id
_entity.type
_entity.pdbx_description
1 polymer ?
#
loop_
_entity_poly.entity_id
_entity_poly.type
_entity_poly.pdbx_seq_one_letter_code
_entity_poly.pdbx_strand_id
1 'polypeptide(L)'
;MIPRALSGYVLLSLAALATGAALHATQPQRSISGIRNSNQLVTAQDGLIALTATQNAPGILVLDYGVETEGIPSFEVVSTVGDTSVFEVTYSETKAALSRYMGDGPLPLAAAMDTYRVNQYNISAPGQIVNRLVQGGFRYQKLNLSSVGGLVLRNLGVTPTVHRTPLTDLPGSFRTSNSALNDIWTDGARTIQLSEIPKKSVPDFWQVSSEGILVDSQAPQAAVGLVAASSTTYNLDFKVKALKGGFAFIVQSDTLNSGIYISVDISDGSIAAYLGGTTEDTLLEKKALAAGVIDKLDVWYQVHVQVAVTDIKVSIDGNTALELTQTSRFFGSYGLGASFGHRAVFRELKVTDAAGATTYEHSLTDETCFNDFLVGTNPLDTSVDATRRDRIAYTGDLDIAGTAALASTHGLEFILGTLKLFGSLQATPGFFIPTAKIQQGPAAPMDFNITGLIGYSWNLLTAVAQTYTHTGDVDFAKTWAPKVQRMLDWSHSQLQPSGLFNLSDASFGGDWNYYEPVQSGAVTKFNVLYAYALQETAQLLTDGGIDTALWSEDLGAYVMSEVNRDGFAQDANAIAILAGVNIDPTHSSERILATLSEQLSTPRGPLAFSTGTITTYGFQRYISPYASGYHLRAALATGNSAAAQELLDTLWAPMADKNNANYTGCFWETLDADGAPAFGFRTSLAHGWAAGPTAELSRFMLGASATRPGWTSWAVAPQTLGERWARGRVPTPAGPLRVEWAFCGVSGLLSMTVQGPEGTKGTVKLPSPLLVGLSESRILVDGVMMEGTSFEVHGGTPVQIVQSHAQRREN
;
A
#
# COMPACT_ATOMS: atom_id res chain seq x y z
N MET A 1 53.80 -4.95 -18.44
CA MET A 1 53.89 -6.18 -17.63
C MET A 1 54.29 -5.80 -16.21
N ILE A 2 53.61 -6.38 -15.21
CA ILE A 2 53.92 -6.48 -13.76
C ILE A 2 54.88 -5.43 -13.15
N PRO A 3 54.42 -4.78 -12.06
CA PRO A 3 55.26 -4.71 -10.86
C PRO A 3 54.58 -5.42 -9.66
N ARG A 4 55.40 -5.91 -8.74
CA ARG A 4 54.99 -6.58 -7.50
C ARG A 4 55.90 -6.07 -6.37
N ALA A 5 55.34 -5.89 -5.16
CA ALA A 5 56.07 -5.69 -3.88
C ALA A 5 56.87 -4.36 -3.75
N LEU A 6 57.13 -3.80 -2.57
CA LEU A 6 56.47 -3.75 -1.23
C LEU A 6 57.24 -2.71 -0.38
N SER A 7 56.73 -2.36 0.81
CA SER A 7 57.42 -1.54 1.85
C SER A 7 57.57 -0.03 1.53
N GLY A 8 57.63 0.89 2.50
CA GLY A 8 57.40 0.77 3.94
C GLY A 8 57.81 2.05 4.71
N TYR A 9 56.88 2.59 5.51
CA TYR A 9 57.04 3.34 6.78
C TYR A 9 58.11 4.46 7.02
N VAL A 10 57.59 5.56 7.61
CA VAL A 10 58.19 6.53 8.58
C VAL A 10 59.11 7.68 8.11
N LEU A 11 58.66 8.91 8.41
CA LEU A 11 59.39 10.10 8.93
C LEU A 11 58.31 11.19 9.20
N LEU A 12 57.84 11.58 10.40
CA LEU A 12 58.42 12.02 11.69
C LEU A 12 58.70 13.56 11.76
N SER A 13 57.94 14.27 12.63
CA SER A 13 58.13 15.65 13.14
C SER A 13 57.95 16.85 12.17
N LEU A 14 57.57 18.10 12.55
CA LEU A 14 57.70 18.87 13.82
C LEU A 14 56.59 19.96 14.05
N ALA A 15 56.33 20.25 15.33
CA ALA A 15 55.94 21.53 16.00
C ALA A 15 55.04 22.64 15.38
N ALA A 16 53.87 22.84 16.03
CA ALA A 16 53.36 24.07 16.68
C ALA A 16 53.51 25.49 16.08
N LEU A 17 52.38 26.21 15.93
CA LEU A 17 51.97 27.34 16.81
C LEU A 17 50.53 27.82 16.55
N ALA A 18 49.97 28.62 17.45
CA ALA A 18 48.54 28.95 17.52
C ALA A 18 48.15 30.30 16.88
N THR A 19 46.86 30.45 16.54
CA THR A 19 45.92 31.56 16.87
C THR A 19 44.90 31.84 15.76
N GLY A 20 43.74 32.42 16.12
CA GLY A 20 43.06 33.39 15.25
C GLY A 20 41.95 32.88 14.31
N ALA A 21 40.75 32.79 14.87
CA ALA A 21 39.42 32.86 14.26
C ALA A 21 39.21 33.23 12.76
N ALA A 22 38.17 32.55 12.21
CA ALA A 22 37.16 33.04 11.27
C ALA A 22 37.26 32.74 9.76
N LEU A 23 36.07 32.51 9.19
CA LEU A 23 35.69 32.46 7.76
C LEU A 23 36.25 31.29 6.93
N HIS A 24 35.40 30.30 6.69
CA HIS A 24 35.49 29.40 5.53
C HIS A 24 34.13 29.28 4.84
N ALA A 25 34.05 29.85 3.64
CA ALA A 25 32.98 29.61 2.69
C ALA A 25 33.61 29.21 1.34
N THR A 26 33.94 27.93 1.17
CA THR A 26 34.21 27.30 -0.13
C THR A 26 33.97 25.78 -0.03
N GLN A 27 32.86 25.31 -0.58
CA GLN A 27 32.86 24.08 -1.37
C GLN A 27 33.59 24.36 -2.71
N PRO A 28 34.02 23.36 -3.53
CA PRO A 28 33.60 21.95 -3.51
C PRO A 28 34.73 20.90 -3.70
N GLN A 29 34.41 19.62 -3.44
CA GLN A 29 34.62 18.60 -4.47
C GLN A 29 33.72 17.37 -4.27
N ARG A 30 33.07 16.93 -5.36
CA ARG A 30 32.32 15.67 -5.42
C ARG A 30 33.28 14.48 -5.38
N SER A 31 32.97 13.50 -4.53
CA SER A 31 33.30 12.10 -4.79
C SER A 31 31.99 11.34 -5.00
N ILE A 32 31.70 10.93 -6.24
CA ILE A 32 30.61 10.00 -6.53
C ILE A 32 31.14 8.60 -6.28
N SER A 33 30.78 8.00 -5.14
CA SER A 33 31.24 6.65 -4.78
C SER A 33 30.19 5.89 -3.98
N GLY A 34 29.40 5.06 -4.68
CA GLY A 34 28.59 3.97 -4.13
C GLY A 34 27.38 4.39 -3.29
N ILE A 35 26.20 3.89 -3.67
CA ILE A 35 25.02 3.89 -2.80
C ILE A 35 25.39 3.15 -1.51
N ARG A 36 25.53 3.88 -0.40
CA ARG A 36 25.54 3.30 0.93
C ARG A 36 24.11 3.35 1.45
N ASN A 37 23.54 2.20 1.77
CA ASN A 37 22.39 2.14 2.68
C ASN A 37 22.80 2.86 3.97
N SER A 38 22.25 4.06 4.18
CA SER A 38 22.49 4.82 5.38
C SER A 38 21.39 4.44 6.37
N ASN A 39 21.70 3.51 7.27
CA ASN A 39 20.88 3.15 8.43
C ASN A 39 20.90 4.27 9.48
N GLN A 40 20.67 5.52 9.08
CA GLN A 40 20.62 6.62 10.04
C GLN A 40 19.29 6.56 10.77
N LEU A 41 19.38 6.65 12.08
CA LEU A 41 18.25 6.78 12.99
C LEU A 41 17.44 8.04 12.67
N VAL A 42 16.11 7.93 12.67
CA VAL A 42 15.19 9.08 12.70
C VAL A 42 14.85 9.34 14.17
N THR A 43 15.33 10.45 14.73
CA THR A 43 15.10 10.86 16.13
C THR A 43 13.96 11.86 16.24
N ALA A 44 13.10 11.70 17.25
CA ALA A 44 12.08 12.73 17.57
C ALA A 44 12.68 13.93 18.32
N GLN A 45 13.77 13.73 19.07
CA GLN A 45 14.47 14.76 19.82
C GLN A 45 15.98 14.46 19.88
N ASP A 46 16.79 15.48 19.60
CA ASP A 46 18.25 15.42 19.76
C ASP A 46 18.62 15.83 21.20
N GLY A 47 18.80 14.86 22.10
CA GLY A 47 19.16 15.15 23.49
C GLY A 47 19.08 13.97 24.44
N LEU A 48 19.25 14.26 25.73
CA LEU A 48 18.98 13.33 26.83
C LEU A 48 17.52 13.47 27.28
N ILE A 49 16.80 12.36 27.35
CA ILE A 49 15.45 12.26 27.91
C ILE A 49 15.56 11.62 29.30
N ALA A 50 15.15 12.34 30.34
CA ALA A 50 15.04 11.80 31.69
C ALA A 50 13.58 11.42 31.99
N LEU A 51 13.33 10.14 32.25
CA LEU A 51 12.08 9.61 32.79
C LEU A 51 12.30 9.29 34.26
N THR A 52 11.32 9.60 35.11
CA THR A 52 11.35 9.26 36.53
C THR A 52 9.95 8.91 36.99
N ALA A 53 9.83 7.79 37.68
CA ALA A 53 8.60 7.28 38.24
C ALA A 53 8.73 7.21 39.77
N THR A 54 7.64 7.53 40.45
CA THR A 54 7.54 7.55 41.90
C THR A 54 6.47 6.58 42.36
N GLN A 55 6.41 6.28 43.65
CA GLN A 55 5.38 5.40 44.22
C GLN A 55 3.93 5.79 43.89
N ASN A 56 3.68 7.06 43.57
CA ASN A 56 2.34 7.60 43.32
C ASN A 56 2.10 8.07 41.88
N ALA A 57 3.11 8.04 41.00
CA ALA A 57 3.01 8.56 39.64
C ALA A 57 4.04 7.92 38.68
N PRO A 58 3.61 7.37 37.53
CA PRO A 58 4.50 6.87 36.50
C PRO A 58 5.22 8.03 35.78
N GLY A 59 6.41 7.74 35.24
CA GLY A 59 7.13 8.64 34.35
C GLY A 59 6.64 8.46 32.91
N ILE A 60 5.85 9.40 32.40
CA ILE A 60 5.27 9.33 31.05
C ILE A 60 5.78 10.50 30.18
N LEU A 61 6.22 10.19 28.97
CA LEU A 61 6.54 11.17 27.92
C LEU A 61 5.91 10.71 26.60
N VAL A 62 5.37 11.65 25.82
CA VAL A 62 4.91 11.39 24.44
C VAL A 62 5.78 12.17 23.48
N LEU A 63 6.37 11.45 22.53
CA LEU A 63 7.11 12.00 21.40
C LEU A 63 6.17 12.08 20.19
N ASP A 64 6.28 13.16 19.44
CA ASP A 64 5.57 13.41 18.17
C ASP A 64 6.63 13.64 17.10
N TYR A 65 6.65 12.80 16.08
CA TYR A 65 7.61 12.89 14.96
C TYR A 65 7.16 13.92 13.90
N GLY A 66 6.00 14.57 14.10
CA GLY A 66 5.42 15.60 13.21
C GLY A 66 4.73 15.03 11.98
N VAL A 67 5.24 13.91 11.46
CA VAL A 67 4.70 13.11 10.36
C VAL A 67 4.85 11.63 10.68
N GLU A 68 4.16 10.80 9.92
CA GLU A 68 4.27 9.34 9.91
C GLU A 68 5.71 8.90 9.65
N THR A 69 6.21 7.95 10.44
CA THR A 69 7.52 7.30 10.26
C THR A 69 7.39 5.79 10.41
N GLU A 70 8.31 5.05 9.83
CA GLU A 70 8.33 3.59 9.85
C GLU A 70 9.76 3.09 10.09
N GLY A 71 9.90 1.90 10.67
CA GLY A 71 11.20 1.25 10.86
C GLY A 71 11.30 0.36 12.09
N ILE A 72 12.52 -0.06 12.39
CA ILE A 72 12.90 -0.84 13.58
C ILE A 72 13.23 0.13 14.72
N PRO A 73 12.48 0.13 15.84
CA PRO A 73 12.76 1.02 16.96
C PRO A 73 14.11 0.75 17.63
N SER A 74 14.75 1.81 18.10
CA SER A 74 15.96 1.72 18.90
C SER A 74 16.13 2.94 19.82
N PHE A 75 16.84 2.74 20.92
CA PHE A 75 17.21 3.80 21.87
C PHE A 75 18.42 3.38 22.70
N GLU A 76 19.17 4.37 23.21
CA GLU A 76 20.29 4.13 24.11
C GLU A 76 19.90 4.47 25.55
N VAL A 77 20.10 3.52 26.47
CA VAL A 77 20.04 3.74 27.91
C VAL A 77 21.39 4.28 28.38
N VAL A 78 21.41 5.54 28.83
CA VAL A 78 22.62 6.23 29.33
C VAL A 78 22.85 5.91 30.81
N SER A 79 21.78 5.90 31.62
CA SER A 79 21.85 5.52 33.04
C SER A 79 20.50 5.06 33.57
N THR A 80 20.55 4.18 34.58
CA THR A 80 19.39 3.67 35.32
C THR A 80 19.53 4.02 36.82
N VAL A 81 18.41 4.13 37.54
CA VAL A 81 18.39 4.22 39.01
C VAL A 81 17.08 3.63 39.55
N GLY A 82 17.13 2.95 40.69
CA GLY A 82 15.95 2.29 41.27
C GLY A 82 15.48 1.09 40.44
N ASP A 83 14.17 0.84 40.43
CA ASP A 83 13.54 -0.23 39.65
C ASP A 83 13.06 0.30 38.29
N THR A 84 13.62 -0.25 37.22
CA THR A 84 13.28 0.06 35.82
C THR A 84 12.79 -1.17 35.03
N SER A 85 12.22 -2.14 35.75
CA SER A 85 11.70 -3.39 35.18
C SER A 85 10.35 -3.26 34.46
N VAL A 86 9.57 -2.21 34.74
CA VAL A 86 8.28 -1.92 34.10
C VAL A 86 8.40 -0.66 33.25
N PHE A 87 9.20 -0.74 32.18
CA PHE A 87 9.31 0.28 31.15
C PHE A 87 8.63 -0.19 29.85
N GLU A 88 7.75 0.64 29.30
CA GLU A 88 6.99 0.35 28.08
C GLU A 88 7.16 1.46 27.04
N VAL A 89 7.11 1.07 25.77
CA VAL A 89 7.02 2.00 24.64
C VAL A 89 5.83 1.61 23.76
N THR A 90 4.85 2.51 23.64
CA THR A 90 3.65 2.36 22.79
C THR A 90 3.79 3.21 21.52
N TYR A 91 3.29 2.73 20.39
CA TYR A 91 3.34 3.40 19.09
C TYR A 91 1.92 3.63 18.53
N SER A 92 1.69 4.74 17.82
CA SER A 92 0.46 4.96 17.06
C SER A 92 0.53 6.04 15.98
N GLU A 93 -0.33 5.94 14.95
CA GLU A 93 -0.56 6.99 13.95
C GLU A 93 -1.21 8.25 14.57
N THR A 94 -2.13 8.08 15.53
CA THR A 94 -2.82 9.19 16.20
C THR A 94 -2.41 9.33 17.66
N LYS A 95 -2.37 10.57 18.18
CA LYS A 95 -2.13 10.85 19.61
C LYS A 95 -3.21 10.25 20.50
N ALA A 96 -4.46 10.23 20.03
CA ALA A 96 -5.60 9.72 20.77
C ALA A 96 -5.52 8.20 20.99
N ALA A 97 -4.98 7.44 20.03
CA ALA A 97 -4.79 6.00 20.19
C ALA A 97 -3.88 5.64 21.40
N LEU A 98 -2.93 6.51 21.79
CA LEU A 98 -2.04 6.27 22.94
C LEU A 98 -2.76 6.14 24.30
N SER A 99 -4.03 6.52 24.40
CA SER A 99 -4.84 6.27 25.60
C SER A 99 -5.37 4.84 25.70
N ARG A 100 -5.39 4.08 24.59
CA ARG A 100 -5.57 2.62 24.63
C ARG A 100 -4.28 1.98 25.10
N TYR A 101 -4.40 0.89 25.85
CA TYR A 101 -3.26 0.11 26.30
C TYR A 101 -2.37 -0.30 25.12
N MET A 102 -2.98 -0.85 24.06
CA MET A 102 -2.30 -1.29 22.83
C MET A 102 -2.13 -0.23 21.72
N GLY A 103 -2.31 1.06 22.01
CA GLY A 103 -2.26 2.07 20.95
C GLY A 103 -3.31 1.83 19.85
N ASP A 104 -2.85 1.69 18.61
CA ASP A 104 -3.67 1.39 17.43
C ASP A 104 -3.60 -0.10 16.97
N GLY A 105 -3.07 -1.00 17.81
CA GLY A 105 -3.10 -2.46 17.57
C GLY A 105 -4.38 -3.17 18.06
N PRO A 106 -4.43 -4.51 17.98
CA PRO A 106 -3.43 -5.44 17.40
C PRO A 106 -3.36 -5.38 15.86
N LEU A 107 -2.25 -5.90 15.30
CA LEU A 107 -2.04 -6.00 13.85
C LEU A 107 -1.86 -7.49 13.41
N PRO A 108 -2.92 -8.32 13.34
CA PRO A 108 -2.78 -9.78 13.23
C PRO A 108 -2.59 -10.33 11.79
N LEU A 109 -2.70 -9.49 10.77
CA LEU A 109 -2.95 -9.96 9.39
C LEU A 109 -1.70 -10.49 8.68
N ALA A 110 -0.50 -9.97 8.97
CA ALA A 110 0.74 -10.36 8.32
C ALA A 110 1.94 -10.39 9.27
N ALA A 111 2.94 -11.20 8.94
CA ALA A 111 4.22 -11.30 9.63
C ALA A 111 5.21 -10.15 9.28
N ALA A 112 4.68 -9.00 8.82
CA ALA A 112 5.46 -7.94 8.16
C ALA A 112 5.86 -6.78 9.10
N MET A 113 5.41 -6.84 10.35
CA MET A 113 5.57 -5.82 11.38
C MET A 113 5.43 -6.41 12.79
N ASP A 114 5.84 -5.66 13.80
CA ASP A 114 5.59 -5.96 15.19
C ASP A 114 4.08 -5.85 15.49
N THR A 115 3.47 -6.99 15.78
CA THR A 115 2.05 -7.07 16.10
C THR A 115 1.74 -6.45 17.48
N TYR A 116 2.74 -6.38 18.36
CA TYR A 116 2.65 -5.71 19.65
C TYR A 116 3.01 -4.24 19.47
N ARG A 117 1.98 -3.40 19.36
CA ARG A 117 2.11 -1.93 19.36
C ARG A 117 2.53 -1.33 20.71
N VAL A 118 2.90 -2.19 21.66
CA VAL A 118 3.56 -1.89 22.93
C VAL A 118 4.70 -2.88 23.12
N ASN A 119 5.93 -2.38 23.25
CA ASN A 119 7.05 -3.21 23.67
C ASN A 119 7.35 -2.95 25.15
N GLN A 120 7.56 -4.03 25.91
CA GLN A 120 7.92 -3.98 27.33
C GLN A 120 9.40 -4.35 27.50
N TYR A 121 10.13 -3.57 28.29
CA TYR A 121 11.57 -3.69 28.48
C TYR A 121 11.90 -3.81 29.97
N ASN A 122 12.69 -4.83 30.32
CA ASN A 122 13.31 -4.93 31.63
C ASN A 122 14.73 -4.37 31.53
N ILE A 123 14.90 -3.09 31.86
CA ILE A 123 16.18 -2.38 31.75
C ILE A 123 16.92 -2.48 33.09
N SER A 124 18.11 -3.09 33.09
CA SER A 124 18.93 -3.29 34.30
C SER A 124 20.30 -2.59 34.25
N ALA A 125 20.77 -2.18 33.07
CA ALA A 125 22.07 -1.54 32.87
C ALA A 125 22.03 -0.57 31.67
N PRO A 126 22.99 0.38 31.57
CA PRO A 126 23.21 1.17 30.36
C PRO A 126 23.54 0.31 29.14
N GLY A 127 23.15 0.76 27.96
CA GLY A 127 23.39 0.04 26.70
C GLY A 127 22.45 0.44 25.58
N GLN A 128 22.74 -0.04 24.37
CA GLN A 128 21.87 0.13 23.21
C GLN A 128 20.75 -0.93 23.24
N ILE A 129 19.51 -0.48 23.08
CA ILE A 129 18.36 -1.31 22.77
C ILE A 129 18.02 -1.14 21.29
N VAL A 130 17.78 -2.26 20.60
CA VAL A 130 17.29 -2.33 19.23
C VAL A 130 16.22 -3.41 19.21
N ASN A 131 15.04 -3.07 18.70
CA ASN A 131 13.96 -4.04 18.57
C ASN A 131 14.25 -5.02 17.42
N ARG A 132 13.59 -6.17 17.43
CA ARG A 132 13.73 -7.18 16.36
C ARG A 132 12.87 -6.84 15.14
N LEU A 133 11.61 -6.47 15.38
CA LEU A 133 10.61 -6.25 14.35
C LEU A 133 10.45 -4.77 13.99
N VAL A 134 10.04 -4.54 12.75
CA VAL A 134 9.62 -3.23 12.23
C VAL A 134 8.28 -2.87 12.88
N GLN A 135 8.15 -1.72 13.54
CA GLN A 135 6.86 -1.36 14.17
C GLN A 135 5.76 -1.03 13.14
N GLY A 136 6.12 -0.86 11.87
CA GLY A 136 5.26 -0.27 10.84
C GLY A 136 5.13 1.24 11.05
N GLY A 137 4.13 1.83 10.41
CA GLY A 137 3.77 3.24 10.59
C GLY A 137 3.47 3.61 12.05
N PHE A 138 4.04 4.72 12.51
CA PHE A 138 3.49 5.55 13.58
C PHE A 138 3.94 7.00 13.42
N ARG A 139 3.19 7.96 13.98
CA ARG A 139 3.64 9.35 14.20
C ARG A 139 4.00 9.63 15.66
N TYR A 140 3.38 8.91 16.59
CA TYR A 140 3.52 9.15 18.02
C TYR A 140 4.12 7.95 18.75
N GLN A 141 4.97 8.23 19.75
CA GLN A 141 5.64 7.22 20.58
C GLN A 141 5.51 7.63 22.06
N LYS A 142 4.79 6.83 22.85
CA LYS A 142 4.62 7.04 24.30
C LYS A 142 5.61 6.18 25.06
N LEU A 143 6.43 6.81 25.89
CA LEU A 143 7.30 6.18 26.88
C LEU A 143 6.56 6.13 28.21
N ASN A 144 6.53 4.98 28.87
CA ASN A 144 5.85 4.78 30.16
C ASN A 144 6.75 3.98 31.11
N LEU A 145 7.32 4.63 32.13
CA LEU A 145 8.00 3.97 33.24
C LEU A 145 7.03 3.90 34.43
N SER A 146 6.63 2.68 34.82
CA SER A 146 5.67 2.47 35.92
C SER A 146 6.31 1.90 37.19
N SER A 147 7.52 1.34 37.12
CA SER A 147 8.30 0.89 38.28
C SER A 147 9.07 2.05 38.93
N VAL A 148 9.27 2.03 40.25
CA VAL A 148 9.82 3.17 41.00
C VAL A 148 11.33 3.31 40.76
N GLY A 149 11.69 4.18 39.82
CA GLY A 149 13.05 4.39 39.37
C GLY A 149 13.17 5.53 38.36
N GLY A 150 14.30 5.59 37.67
CA GLY A 150 14.56 6.58 36.64
C GLY A 150 15.45 6.04 35.52
N LEU A 151 15.17 6.51 34.30
CA LEU A 151 15.90 6.22 33.08
C LEU A 151 16.40 7.53 32.47
N VAL A 152 17.68 7.58 32.11
CA VAL A 152 18.18 8.59 31.17
C VAL A 152 18.41 7.87 29.85
N LEU A 153 17.71 8.32 28.82
CA LEU A 153 17.72 7.77 27.48
C LEU A 153 18.27 8.80 26.49
N ARG A 154 18.80 8.35 25.35
CA ARG A 154 19.08 9.21 24.19
C ARG A 154 18.90 8.43 22.90
N ASN A 155 18.93 9.12 21.75
CA ASN A 155 18.80 8.50 20.44
C ASN A 155 17.51 7.65 20.33
N LEU A 156 16.38 8.15 20.85
CA LEU A 156 15.09 7.48 20.67
C LEU A 156 14.60 7.72 19.25
N GLY A 157 14.39 6.64 18.52
CA GLY A 157 14.05 6.72 17.10
C GLY A 157 13.78 5.36 16.45
N VAL A 158 13.68 5.38 15.13
CA VAL A 158 13.65 4.18 14.28
C VAL A 158 14.80 4.17 13.28
N THR A 159 15.34 2.99 13.02
CA THR A 159 16.12 2.72 11.80
C THR A 159 15.12 2.38 10.69
N PRO A 160 14.87 3.25 9.70
CA PRO A 160 13.77 3.02 8.77
C PRO A 160 14.06 1.89 7.79
N THR A 161 13.01 1.18 7.39
CA THR A 161 13.08 0.06 6.44
C THR A 161 12.69 0.45 5.02
N VAL A 162 12.05 1.61 4.84
CA VAL A 162 11.68 2.21 3.54
C VAL A 162 12.68 3.28 3.06
N HIS A 163 12.51 3.73 1.81
CA HIS A 163 13.33 4.80 1.24
C HIS A 163 13.14 6.15 1.95
N ARG A 164 14.23 6.93 2.04
CA ARG A 164 14.31 8.16 2.84
C ARG A 164 14.73 9.39 2.04
N THR A 165 14.55 9.34 0.72
CA THR A 165 14.80 10.48 -0.17
C THR A 165 13.93 11.66 0.28
N PRO A 166 14.49 12.84 0.62
CA PRO A 166 13.68 13.99 1.02
C PRO A 166 12.61 14.29 -0.03
N LEU A 167 11.40 14.71 0.40
CA LEU A 167 10.28 14.92 -0.53
C LEU A 167 10.56 16.00 -1.59
N THR A 168 11.51 16.91 -1.33
CA THR A 168 12.04 17.90 -2.29
C THR A 168 12.93 17.30 -3.38
N ASP A 169 13.53 16.15 -3.09
CA ASP A 169 14.63 15.52 -3.83
C ASP A 169 14.17 14.26 -4.59
N LEU A 170 12.88 13.90 -4.48
CA LEU A 170 12.25 12.81 -5.22
C LEU A 170 12.45 12.97 -6.74
N PRO A 171 12.47 11.88 -7.53
CA PRO A 171 12.61 11.97 -8.99
C PRO A 171 11.55 12.86 -9.65
N GLY A 172 10.28 12.74 -9.24
CA GLY A 172 9.18 13.65 -9.59
C GLY A 172 9.05 14.85 -8.64
N SER A 173 8.37 15.90 -9.10
CA SER A 173 8.05 17.06 -8.25
C SER A 173 6.92 17.89 -8.82
N PHE A 174 6.09 18.48 -7.96
CA PHE A 174 5.01 19.38 -8.35
C PHE A 174 4.88 20.55 -7.35
N ARG A 175 4.65 21.77 -7.87
CA ARG A 175 4.33 22.97 -7.10
C ARG A 175 3.36 23.87 -7.84
N THR A 176 2.47 24.56 -7.12
CA THR A 176 1.50 25.55 -7.64
C THR A 176 1.42 26.79 -6.74
N SER A 177 0.68 27.82 -7.19
CA SER A 177 0.33 28.99 -6.37
C SER A 177 -0.42 28.70 -5.07
N ASN A 178 -1.00 27.52 -4.91
CA ASN A 178 -1.88 27.14 -3.81
C ASN A 178 -1.20 26.12 -2.88
N SER A 179 -1.04 26.49 -1.61
CA SER A 179 -0.39 25.65 -0.60
C SER A 179 -1.14 24.36 -0.30
N ALA A 180 -2.48 24.33 -0.40
CA ALA A 180 -3.24 23.10 -0.18
C ALA A 180 -2.94 22.06 -1.28
N LEU A 181 -2.91 22.48 -2.55
CA LEU A 181 -2.51 21.57 -3.66
C LEU A 181 -1.04 21.12 -3.54
N ASN A 182 -0.16 21.99 -3.01
CA ASN A 182 1.22 21.64 -2.72
C ASN A 182 1.35 20.59 -1.63
N ASP A 183 0.62 20.75 -0.52
CA ASP A 183 0.60 19.80 0.60
C ASP A 183 -0.07 18.48 0.18
N ILE A 184 -1.19 18.52 -0.56
CA ILE A 184 -1.87 17.33 -1.13
C ILE A 184 -0.91 16.48 -1.97
N TRP A 185 -0.16 17.07 -2.90
CA TRP A 185 0.79 16.31 -3.71
C TRP A 185 1.95 15.78 -2.87
N THR A 186 2.41 16.55 -1.88
CA THR A 186 3.55 16.19 -1.01
C THR A 186 3.21 15.01 -0.11
N ASP A 187 2.02 15.02 0.50
CA ASP A 187 1.55 13.98 1.43
C ASP A 187 1.15 12.70 0.67
N GLY A 188 0.65 12.82 -0.57
CA GLY A 188 0.46 11.67 -1.47
C GLY A 188 1.79 11.01 -1.86
N ALA A 189 2.79 11.80 -2.27
CA ALA A 189 4.13 11.30 -2.55
C ALA A 189 4.80 10.66 -1.30
N ARG A 190 4.54 11.21 -0.11
CA ARG A 190 4.99 10.62 1.16
C ARG A 190 4.31 9.28 1.44
N THR A 191 2.99 9.19 1.22
CA THR A 191 2.22 7.97 1.42
C THR A 191 2.84 6.80 0.63
N ILE A 192 3.16 7.05 -0.64
CA ILE A 192 3.82 6.06 -1.52
C ILE A 192 5.21 5.68 -1.03
N GLN A 193 6.04 6.66 -0.65
CA GLN A 193 7.38 6.39 -0.09
C GLN A 193 7.35 5.46 1.13
N LEU A 194 6.28 5.50 1.94
CA LEU A 194 6.13 4.63 3.11
C LEU A 194 5.51 3.25 2.80
N SER A 195 4.89 3.06 1.63
CA SER A 195 4.36 1.77 1.16
C SER A 195 5.31 0.97 0.26
N GLU A 196 6.45 1.55 -0.11
CA GLU A 196 7.51 0.92 -0.93
C GLU A 196 8.49 0.10 -0.06
N ILE A 197 8.25 -1.20 0.11
CA ILE A 197 9.03 -2.09 0.97
C ILE A 197 10.19 -2.76 0.18
N PRO A 198 11.48 -2.47 0.48
CA PRO A 198 12.60 -3.05 -0.26
C PRO A 198 12.76 -4.55 0.00
N LYS A 199 13.30 -5.32 -0.96
CA LYS A 199 13.58 -6.75 -0.74
C LYS A 199 14.51 -6.94 0.45
N LYS A 200 14.25 -7.98 1.25
CA LYS A 200 15.02 -8.35 2.43
C LYS A 200 15.12 -7.25 3.50
N SER A 201 14.09 -6.42 3.62
CA SER A 201 13.99 -5.38 4.65
C SER A 201 13.12 -5.80 5.83
N VAL A 202 12.15 -6.70 5.61
CA VAL A 202 11.34 -7.32 6.67
C VAL A 202 12.20 -8.36 7.41
N PRO A 203 12.42 -8.23 8.74
CA PRO A 203 13.13 -9.24 9.53
C PRO A 203 12.33 -10.54 9.61
N ASP A 204 13.01 -11.67 9.81
CA ASP A 204 12.33 -12.94 10.07
C ASP A 204 11.46 -12.83 11.33
N PHE A 205 10.21 -13.26 11.21
CA PHE A 205 9.14 -12.99 12.17
C PHE A 205 9.18 -13.93 13.38
N TRP A 206 9.67 -15.15 13.18
CA TRP A 206 9.94 -16.14 14.21
C TRP A 206 11.44 -16.24 14.50
N GLN A 207 11.83 -16.58 15.73
CA GLN A 207 13.25 -16.81 16.05
C GLN A 207 13.51 -18.30 16.26
N VAL A 208 14.41 -18.87 15.47
CA VAL A 208 14.78 -20.29 15.58
C VAL A 208 15.86 -20.50 16.63
N SER A 209 15.78 -21.61 17.34
CA SER A 209 16.83 -22.11 18.23
C SER A 209 16.88 -23.64 18.19
N SER A 210 17.93 -24.23 18.76
CA SER A 210 18.01 -25.68 18.97
C SER A 210 16.97 -26.23 19.97
N GLU A 211 16.29 -25.36 20.71
CA GLU A 211 15.18 -25.76 21.62
C GLU A 211 13.83 -25.79 20.89
N GLY A 212 13.67 -24.99 19.82
CA GLY A 212 12.43 -24.78 19.09
C GLY A 212 12.34 -23.37 18.51
N ILE A 213 11.18 -23.03 17.93
CA ILE A 213 10.86 -21.68 17.44
C ILE A 213 10.21 -20.86 18.55
N LEU A 214 10.81 -19.71 18.87
CA LEU A 214 10.22 -18.68 19.71
C LEU A 214 9.21 -17.84 18.89
N VAL A 215 8.00 -17.77 19.42
CA VAL A 215 6.91 -16.92 18.92
C VAL A 215 6.55 -15.89 19.99
N ASP A 216 6.66 -14.62 19.61
CA ASP A 216 6.28 -13.45 20.42
C ASP A 216 5.47 -12.46 19.57
N SER A 217 4.29 -12.91 19.10
CA SER A 217 3.41 -12.15 18.22
C SER A 217 1.95 -12.63 18.20
N GLN A 218 0.99 -11.71 18.04
CA GLN A 218 -0.47 -11.98 17.94
C GLN A 218 -0.96 -12.41 16.56
N ALA A 219 -0.08 -12.57 15.58
CA ALA A 219 -0.43 -13.00 14.25
C ALA A 219 -0.03 -14.48 14.07
N PRO A 220 -0.87 -15.46 14.48
CA PRO A 220 -0.59 -16.87 14.24
C PRO A 220 -0.69 -17.14 12.75
N GLN A 221 0.45 -17.06 12.04
CA GLN A 221 0.43 -17.23 10.59
C GLN A 221 -0.09 -18.63 10.26
N ALA A 222 -1.09 -18.69 9.39
CA ALA A 222 -1.65 -19.93 8.88
C ALA A 222 -0.69 -20.61 7.90
N ALA A 223 -0.61 -21.94 7.93
CA ALA A 223 0.21 -22.69 6.98
C ALA A 223 -0.32 -22.54 5.55
N VAL A 224 0.56 -22.18 4.60
CA VAL A 224 0.24 -21.91 3.19
C VAL A 224 0.51 -23.12 2.30
N GLY A 225 -0.34 -24.15 2.46
CA GLY A 225 -0.34 -25.33 1.60
C GLY A 225 -1.76 -25.71 1.20
N LEU A 226 -1.93 -26.22 -0.03
CA LEU A 226 -3.24 -26.63 -0.58
C LEU A 226 -4.00 -27.58 0.35
N VAL A 227 -3.30 -28.59 0.90
CA VAL A 227 -3.90 -29.53 1.86
C VAL A 227 -4.33 -28.82 3.14
N ALA A 228 -3.44 -28.03 3.76
CA ALA A 228 -3.71 -27.35 5.02
C ALA A 228 -4.91 -26.38 4.92
N ALA A 229 -4.93 -25.52 3.89
CA ALA A 229 -5.96 -24.50 3.73
C ALA A 229 -7.32 -25.03 3.24
N SER A 230 -7.38 -26.22 2.62
CA SER A 230 -8.64 -26.89 2.26
C SER A 230 -9.13 -27.91 3.30
N SER A 231 -8.38 -28.12 4.39
CA SER A 231 -8.70 -29.13 5.41
C SER A 231 -9.94 -28.77 6.21
N THR A 232 -10.89 -29.70 6.30
CA THR A 232 -12.12 -29.62 7.11
C THR A 232 -12.02 -30.40 8.43
N THR A 233 -11.24 -31.49 8.43
CA THR A 233 -11.03 -32.38 9.59
C THR A 233 -9.57 -32.79 9.67
N TYR A 234 -8.92 -32.57 10.82
CA TYR A 234 -7.52 -32.90 11.07
C TYR A 234 -7.22 -32.97 12.57
N ASN A 235 -6.12 -33.64 12.93
CA ASN A 235 -5.50 -33.51 14.24
C ASN A 235 -4.20 -32.71 14.13
N LEU A 236 -3.98 -31.80 15.07
CA LEU A 236 -2.81 -30.93 15.18
C LEU A 236 -2.12 -31.23 16.52
N ASP A 237 -0.87 -31.70 16.44
CA ASP A 237 -0.03 -32.08 17.57
C ASP A 237 1.21 -31.19 17.61
N PHE A 238 1.55 -30.63 18.78
CA PHE A 238 2.78 -29.88 18.98
C PHE A 238 3.19 -29.84 20.45
N LYS A 239 4.47 -29.57 20.72
CA LYS A 239 4.96 -29.23 22.05
C LYS A 239 5.14 -27.73 22.18
N VAL A 240 4.80 -27.20 23.34
CA VAL A 240 4.93 -25.77 23.66
C VAL A 240 5.51 -25.55 25.05
N LYS A 241 6.35 -24.52 25.18
CA LYS A 241 6.90 -24.03 26.44
C LYS A 241 6.64 -22.53 26.55
N ALA A 242 5.66 -22.15 27.37
CA ALA A 242 5.34 -20.75 27.61
C ALA A 242 6.43 -20.09 28.47
N LEU A 243 7.08 -19.06 27.94
CA LEU A 243 8.09 -18.26 28.64
C LEU A 243 7.47 -17.09 29.42
N LYS A 244 6.33 -16.57 28.96
CA LYS A 244 5.59 -15.47 29.59
C LYS A 244 4.12 -15.54 29.25
N GLY A 245 3.25 -15.44 30.28
CA GLY A 245 1.79 -15.42 30.16
C GLY A 245 1.19 -16.77 29.76
N GLY A 246 1.48 -17.21 28.54
CA GLY A 246 0.97 -18.45 27.97
C GLY A 246 1.32 -18.58 26.50
N PHE A 247 0.42 -19.14 25.70
CA PHE A 247 0.61 -19.36 24.25
C PHE A 247 -0.72 -19.30 23.51
N ALA A 248 -0.67 -19.26 22.18
CA ALA A 248 -1.87 -19.33 21.36
C ALA A 248 -1.63 -20.12 20.07
N PHE A 249 -2.72 -20.49 19.41
CA PHE A 249 -2.71 -21.09 18.08
C PHE A 249 -4.05 -20.82 17.39
N ILE A 250 -4.10 -20.99 16.08
CA ILE A 250 -5.32 -20.84 15.28
C ILE A 250 -5.60 -22.14 14.54
N VAL A 251 -6.89 -22.46 14.40
CA VAL A 251 -7.38 -23.55 13.53
C VAL A 251 -8.51 -23.03 12.65
N GLN A 252 -8.74 -23.72 11.53
CA GLN A 252 -9.73 -23.31 10.51
C GLN A 252 -9.51 -21.87 10.03
N SER A 253 -8.23 -21.51 9.90
CA SER A 253 -7.79 -20.19 9.47
C SER A 253 -7.84 -20.06 7.96
N ASP A 254 -8.33 -18.93 7.47
CA ASP A 254 -7.96 -18.46 6.14
C ASP A 254 -6.50 -18.01 6.08
N THR A 255 -6.06 -17.66 4.88
CA THR A 255 -4.70 -17.17 4.56
C THR A 255 -4.39 -15.78 5.12
N LEU A 256 -5.40 -15.04 5.59
CA LEU A 256 -5.29 -13.72 6.23
C LEU A 256 -5.34 -13.81 7.77
N ASN A 257 -5.22 -15.01 8.32
CA ASN A 257 -5.21 -15.30 9.77
C ASN A 257 -6.56 -15.05 10.47
N SER A 258 -7.70 -15.20 9.78
CA SER A 258 -9.04 -15.24 10.38
C SER A 258 -9.57 -16.66 10.48
N GLY A 259 -9.84 -17.13 11.70
CA GLY A 259 -10.25 -18.50 11.97
C GLY A 259 -10.83 -18.65 13.37
N ILE A 260 -10.58 -19.80 14.00
CA ILE A 260 -10.86 -20.04 15.42
C ILE A 260 -9.55 -19.92 16.19
N TYR A 261 -9.33 -18.73 16.78
CA TYR A 261 -8.15 -18.40 17.57
C TYR A 261 -8.30 -18.93 18.99
N ILE A 262 -7.34 -19.72 19.47
CA ILE A 262 -7.35 -20.33 20.80
C ILE A 262 -6.18 -19.76 21.62
N SER A 263 -6.53 -19.10 22.72
CA SER A 263 -5.58 -18.54 23.70
C SER A 263 -5.54 -19.40 24.95
N VAL A 264 -4.35 -19.76 25.39
CA VAL A 264 -4.10 -20.38 26.70
C VAL A 264 -3.33 -19.37 27.56
N ASP A 265 -3.93 -18.93 28.65
CA ASP A 265 -3.34 -17.99 29.62
C ASP A 265 -3.09 -18.74 30.94
N ILE A 266 -1.81 -18.95 31.25
CA ILE A 266 -1.36 -19.70 32.43
C ILE A 266 -1.40 -18.79 33.67
N SER A 267 -1.24 -17.48 33.48
CA SER A 267 -1.37 -16.47 34.55
C SER A 267 -2.82 -16.28 35.03
N ASP A 268 -3.79 -16.27 34.11
CA ASP A 268 -5.23 -16.24 34.41
C ASP A 268 -5.80 -17.63 34.70
N GLY A 269 -5.04 -18.70 34.40
CA GLY A 269 -5.49 -20.08 34.54
C GLY A 269 -6.69 -20.41 33.65
N SER A 270 -6.71 -19.90 32.41
CA SER A 270 -7.84 -20.06 31.50
C SER A 270 -7.45 -20.41 30.06
N ILE A 271 -8.42 -20.98 29.34
CA ILE A 271 -8.37 -21.24 27.90
C ILE A 271 -9.62 -20.65 27.25
N ALA A 272 -9.46 -19.96 26.13
CA ALA A 272 -10.56 -19.30 25.42
C ALA A 272 -10.42 -19.39 23.90
N ALA A 273 -11.55 -19.52 23.22
CA ALA A 273 -11.67 -19.55 21.77
C ALA A 273 -12.41 -18.30 21.26
N TYR A 274 -11.92 -17.73 20.15
CA TYR A 274 -12.41 -16.51 19.52
C TYR A 274 -12.58 -16.71 18.02
N LEU A 275 -13.61 -16.11 17.42
CA LEU A 275 -13.78 -16.01 15.98
C LEU A 275 -13.01 -14.77 15.48
N GLY A 276 -11.87 -14.98 14.84
CA GLY A 276 -10.96 -13.93 14.40
C GLY A 276 -9.50 -14.40 14.40
N GLY A 277 -8.58 -13.50 14.72
CA GLY A 277 -7.14 -13.78 14.79
C GLY A 277 -6.50 -13.50 16.15
N THR A 278 -7.27 -12.95 17.11
CA THR A 278 -6.76 -12.43 18.40
C THR A 278 -7.76 -12.57 19.54
N THR A 279 -7.32 -12.24 20.77
CA THR A 279 -8.18 -12.11 21.96
C THR A 279 -9.10 -10.87 21.97
N GLU A 280 -8.93 -9.94 21.02
CA GLU A 280 -9.79 -8.74 20.87
C GLU A 280 -10.99 -9.00 19.95
N ASP A 281 -11.05 -10.18 19.32
CA ASP A 281 -12.11 -10.59 18.41
C ASP A 281 -13.30 -11.23 19.16
N THR A 282 -14.26 -11.82 18.43
CA THR A 282 -15.52 -12.28 19.02
C THR A 282 -15.28 -13.53 19.88
N LEU A 283 -15.38 -13.40 21.21
CA LEU A 283 -15.30 -14.52 22.14
C LEU A 283 -16.41 -15.54 21.86
N LEU A 284 -16.03 -16.79 21.64
CA LEU A 284 -16.94 -17.93 21.45
C LEU A 284 -17.13 -18.69 22.77
N GLU A 285 -16.04 -19.03 23.45
CA GLU A 285 -16.08 -19.74 24.73
C GLU A 285 -14.83 -19.45 25.57
N LYS A 286 -14.97 -19.41 26.90
CA LYS A 286 -13.87 -19.35 27.87
C LYS A 286 -14.10 -20.35 28.99
N LYS A 287 -13.08 -21.15 29.32
CA LYS A 287 -13.08 -22.12 30.43
C LYS A 287 -11.89 -21.86 31.36
N ALA A 288 -12.10 -22.09 32.66
CA ALA A 288 -10.98 -22.20 33.61
C ALA A 288 -10.26 -23.53 33.37
N LEU A 289 -8.94 -23.50 33.40
CA LEU A 289 -8.10 -24.70 33.32
C LEU A 289 -8.21 -25.48 34.64
N ALA A 290 -8.35 -26.81 34.54
CA ALA A 290 -8.36 -27.65 35.73
C ALA A 290 -6.98 -27.65 36.40
N ALA A 291 -6.98 -27.69 37.74
CA ALA A 291 -5.75 -27.64 38.53
C ALA A 291 -4.79 -28.78 38.14
N GLY A 292 -3.55 -28.43 37.78
CA GLY A 292 -2.52 -29.38 37.36
C GLY A 292 -2.51 -29.75 35.87
N VAL A 293 -3.41 -29.21 35.03
CA VAL A 293 -3.33 -29.37 33.56
C VAL A 293 -2.22 -28.51 32.97
N ILE A 294 -2.14 -27.24 33.36
CA ILE A 294 -1.05 -26.33 33.01
C ILE A 294 -1.00 -25.21 34.07
N ASP A 295 0.15 -25.09 34.76
CA ASP A 295 0.29 -24.25 35.97
C ASP A 295 1.64 -23.52 36.09
N LYS A 296 2.57 -23.73 35.14
CA LYS A 296 3.95 -23.22 35.21
C LYS A 296 4.42 -22.66 33.87
N LEU A 297 5.23 -21.59 33.96
CA LEU A 297 6.06 -21.11 32.86
C LEU A 297 7.38 -21.91 32.80
N ASP A 298 8.04 -21.88 31.64
CA ASP A 298 9.30 -22.59 31.33
C ASP A 298 9.25 -24.12 31.51
N VAL A 299 8.05 -24.70 31.36
CA VAL A 299 7.81 -26.16 31.33
C VAL A 299 7.22 -26.55 29.97
N TRP A 300 7.65 -27.70 29.45
CA TRP A 300 7.14 -28.28 28.21
C TRP A 300 5.80 -29.00 28.42
N TYR A 301 4.81 -28.66 27.59
CA TYR A 301 3.50 -29.30 27.52
C TYR A 301 3.28 -29.88 26.13
N GLN A 302 2.63 -31.05 26.04
CA GLN A 302 2.14 -31.62 24.79
C GLN A 302 0.71 -31.15 24.54
N VAL A 303 0.46 -30.51 23.41
CA VAL A 303 -0.87 -30.11 22.97
C VAL A 303 -1.32 -31.02 21.84
N HIS A 304 -2.57 -31.46 21.92
CA HIS A 304 -3.28 -32.21 20.88
C HIS A 304 -4.61 -31.53 20.61
N VAL A 305 -4.87 -31.18 19.35
CA VAL A 305 -6.08 -30.50 18.91
C VAL A 305 -6.77 -31.35 17.87
N GLN A 306 -8.05 -31.64 18.07
CA GLN A 306 -8.91 -32.32 17.11
C GLN A 306 -9.87 -31.30 16.50
N VAL A 307 -9.86 -31.19 15.18
CA VAL A 307 -10.77 -30.33 14.40
C VAL A 307 -11.64 -31.25 13.55
N ALA A 308 -12.96 -31.15 13.71
CA ALA A 308 -13.94 -31.95 12.98
C ALA A 308 -15.10 -31.06 12.49
N VAL A 309 -14.82 -30.26 11.45
CA VAL A 309 -15.75 -29.33 10.76
C VAL A 309 -16.33 -28.22 11.65
N THR A 310 -17.16 -28.56 12.64
CA THR A 310 -17.75 -27.62 13.62
C THR A 310 -17.20 -27.83 15.02
N ASP A 311 -16.78 -29.07 15.32
CA ASP A 311 -16.35 -29.47 16.65
C ASP A 311 -14.83 -29.33 16.79
N ILE A 312 -14.38 -28.67 17.85
CA ILE A 312 -12.97 -28.46 18.16
C ILE A 312 -12.72 -28.91 19.60
N LYS A 313 -11.71 -29.75 19.78
CA LYS A 313 -11.28 -30.25 21.09
C LYS A 313 -9.79 -30.02 21.29
N VAL A 314 -9.42 -29.47 22.43
CA VAL A 314 -8.04 -29.20 22.83
C VAL A 314 -7.72 -30.02 24.07
N SER A 315 -6.65 -30.81 24.01
CA SER A 315 -6.11 -31.57 25.13
C SER A 315 -4.68 -31.13 25.42
N ILE A 316 -4.33 -31.01 26.70
CA ILE A 316 -2.98 -30.66 27.18
C ILE A 316 -2.51 -31.79 28.11
N ASP A 317 -1.37 -32.39 27.79
CA ASP A 317 -0.81 -33.59 28.45
C ASP A 317 -1.86 -34.72 28.62
N GLY A 318 -2.71 -34.90 27.61
CA GLY A 318 -3.79 -35.89 27.58
C GLY A 318 -5.07 -35.52 28.33
N ASN A 319 -5.12 -34.37 29.01
CA ASN A 319 -6.31 -33.87 29.70
C ASN A 319 -7.10 -32.91 28.78
N THR A 320 -8.40 -33.13 28.60
CA THR A 320 -9.26 -32.18 27.86
C THR A 320 -9.28 -30.82 28.56
N ALA A 321 -8.78 -29.78 27.87
CA ALA A 321 -8.77 -28.40 28.35
C ALA A 321 -9.94 -27.58 27.80
N LEU A 322 -10.31 -27.80 26.53
CA LEU A 322 -11.44 -27.16 25.86
C LEU A 322 -12.12 -28.14 24.90
N GLU A 323 -13.43 -28.03 24.76
CA GLU A 323 -14.26 -28.77 23.80
C GLU A 323 -15.43 -27.83 23.47
N LEU A 324 -15.55 -27.44 22.20
CA LEU A 324 -16.55 -26.49 21.69
C LEU A 324 -17.12 -26.94 20.35
N THR A 325 -18.33 -26.45 20.04
CA THR A 325 -18.95 -26.54 18.71
C THR A 325 -19.20 -25.11 18.21
N GLN A 326 -18.74 -24.79 17.00
CA GLN A 326 -18.94 -23.48 16.37
C GLN A 326 -19.45 -23.63 14.92
N THR A 327 -20.08 -22.58 14.38
CA THR A 327 -20.76 -22.60 13.06
C THR A 327 -20.34 -21.43 12.15
N SER A 328 -19.19 -20.81 12.42
CA SER A 328 -18.67 -19.63 11.71
C SER A 328 -17.49 -19.93 10.77
N ARG A 329 -16.83 -21.08 10.93
CA ARG A 329 -15.78 -21.62 10.06
C ARG A 329 -16.00 -23.12 9.89
N PHE A 330 -15.62 -23.68 8.74
CA PHE A 330 -15.87 -25.10 8.40
C PHE A 330 -14.66 -25.80 7.76
N PHE A 331 -13.70 -25.03 7.28
CA PHE A 331 -12.45 -25.45 6.68
C PHE A 331 -11.38 -24.41 6.99
N GLY A 332 -10.11 -24.77 6.84
CA GLY A 332 -9.00 -23.84 6.91
C GLY A 332 -7.79 -24.39 7.64
N SER A 333 -6.68 -23.68 7.46
CA SER A 333 -5.36 -24.04 7.93
C SER A 333 -5.18 -23.79 9.43
N TYR A 334 -3.97 -24.04 9.92
CA TYR A 334 -3.54 -23.94 11.31
C TYR A 334 -2.28 -23.07 11.43
N GLY A 335 -2.06 -22.47 12.59
CA GLY A 335 -0.94 -21.56 12.83
C GLY A 335 -0.59 -21.41 14.31
N LEU A 336 0.66 -21.04 14.61
CA LEU A 336 1.20 -20.92 15.97
C LEU A 336 1.41 -19.45 16.34
N GLY A 337 1.02 -19.05 17.56
CA GLY A 337 0.98 -17.64 17.98
C GLY A 337 1.22 -17.42 19.47
N ALA A 338 1.14 -16.16 19.88
CA ALA A 338 1.14 -15.75 21.27
C ALA A 338 0.18 -14.56 21.48
N SER A 339 -0.71 -14.68 22.47
CA SER A 339 -1.63 -13.58 22.85
C SER A 339 -0.89 -12.32 23.31
N PHE A 340 -1.61 -11.23 23.59
CA PHE A 340 -0.97 -9.95 23.88
C PHE A 340 0.07 -10.03 25.02
N GLY A 341 1.32 -9.67 24.72
CA GLY A 341 2.43 -9.69 25.67
C GLY A 341 2.92 -11.08 26.10
N HIS A 342 2.38 -12.17 25.52
CA HIS A 342 2.80 -13.55 25.77
C HIS A 342 4.03 -13.92 24.93
N ARG A 343 4.77 -14.96 25.34
CA ARG A 343 5.93 -15.48 24.59
C ARG A 343 6.04 -16.98 24.82
N ALA A 344 6.21 -17.77 23.77
CA ALA A 344 6.30 -19.23 23.88
C ALA A 344 7.28 -19.83 22.85
N VAL A 345 7.90 -20.96 23.20
CA VAL A 345 8.72 -21.77 22.28
C VAL A 345 7.92 -23.00 21.84
N PHE A 346 7.87 -23.27 20.55
CA PHE A 346 7.17 -24.40 19.95
C PHE A 346 8.15 -25.37 19.29
N ARG A 347 7.84 -26.68 19.34
CA ARG A 347 8.58 -27.73 18.63
C ARG A 347 7.72 -28.94 18.30
N GLU A 348 8.26 -29.80 17.43
CA GLU A 348 7.65 -31.10 17.07
C GLU A 348 6.21 -30.94 16.58
N LEU A 349 6.00 -30.08 15.59
CA LEU A 349 4.69 -29.84 14.98
C LEU A 349 4.37 -30.97 13.98
N LYS A 350 3.22 -31.60 14.17
CA LYS A 350 2.69 -32.65 13.30
C LYS A 350 1.20 -32.46 13.06
N VAL A 351 0.76 -32.68 11.82
CA VAL A 351 -0.65 -32.66 11.44
C VAL A 351 -1.01 -33.95 10.72
N THR A 352 -2.15 -34.51 11.07
CA THR A 352 -2.70 -35.73 10.46
C THR A 352 -4.12 -35.50 9.97
N ASP A 353 -4.50 -36.18 8.89
CA ASP A 353 -5.89 -36.18 8.41
C ASP A 353 -6.80 -37.08 9.28
N ALA A 354 -8.09 -37.15 8.91
CA ALA A 354 -9.08 -37.99 9.58
C ALA A 354 -8.78 -39.51 9.49
N ALA A 355 -7.90 -39.95 8.58
CA ALA A 355 -7.46 -41.33 8.45
C ALA A 355 -6.14 -41.61 9.22
N GLY A 356 -5.54 -40.59 9.85
CA GLY A 356 -4.28 -40.67 10.57
C GLY A 356 -3.03 -40.56 9.70
N ALA A 357 -3.16 -40.19 8.42
CA ALA A 357 -2.01 -39.97 7.55
C ALA A 357 -1.37 -38.59 7.84
N THR A 358 -0.05 -38.53 7.98
CA THR A 358 0.68 -37.26 8.14
C THR A 358 0.50 -36.38 6.91
N THR A 359 -0.03 -35.17 7.10
CA THR A 359 -0.14 -34.13 6.06
C THR A 359 0.91 -33.03 6.20
N TYR A 360 1.46 -32.84 7.40
CA TYR A 360 2.58 -31.95 7.69
C TYR A 360 3.36 -32.45 8.91
N GLU A 361 4.70 -32.33 8.91
CA GLU A 361 5.54 -32.69 10.06
C GLU A 361 6.86 -31.91 10.02
N HIS A 362 7.19 -31.17 11.09
CA HIS A 362 8.41 -30.36 11.19
C HIS A 362 8.92 -30.28 12.64
N SER A 363 10.24 -30.22 12.81
CA SER A 363 10.88 -30.15 14.14
C SER A 363 10.67 -28.80 14.83
N LEU A 364 10.51 -27.73 14.05
CA LEU A 364 10.63 -26.31 14.40
C LEU A 364 11.98 -25.97 15.06
N THR A 365 13.07 -26.63 14.67
CA THR A 365 14.45 -26.34 15.17
C THR A 365 15.38 -25.76 14.10
N ASP A 366 14.85 -25.50 12.90
CA ASP A 366 15.51 -24.88 11.76
C ASP A 366 14.51 -23.99 10.98
N GLU A 367 15.02 -23.16 10.07
CA GLU A 367 14.25 -22.16 9.33
C GLU A 367 13.46 -22.73 8.13
N THR A 368 13.55 -24.04 7.83
CA THR A 368 13.00 -24.57 6.57
C THR A 368 11.47 -24.48 6.48
N CYS A 369 10.77 -24.41 7.62
CA CYS A 369 9.32 -24.17 7.67
C CYS A 369 8.92 -22.70 7.41
N PHE A 370 9.85 -21.75 7.28
CA PHE A 370 9.50 -20.32 7.18
C PHE A 370 8.65 -19.99 5.95
N ASN A 371 8.85 -20.70 4.84
CA ASN A 371 8.01 -20.57 3.64
C ASN A 371 6.62 -21.17 3.86
N ASP A 372 6.51 -22.24 4.64
CA ASP A 372 5.23 -22.90 4.93
C ASP A 372 4.29 -22.02 5.75
N PHE A 373 4.81 -21.03 6.48
CA PHE A 373 4.02 -20.11 7.31
C PHE A 373 4.14 -18.64 6.89
N LEU A 374 4.86 -18.31 5.81
CA LEU A 374 5.13 -16.93 5.37
C LEU A 374 5.70 -16.02 6.49
N VAL A 375 6.63 -16.56 7.28
CA VAL A 375 7.26 -15.88 8.44
C VAL A 375 8.70 -15.42 8.18
N GLY A 376 9.28 -15.78 7.04
CA GLY A 376 10.62 -15.34 6.64
C GLY A 376 10.64 -13.93 6.03
N THR A 377 11.84 -13.45 5.68
CA THR A 377 12.02 -12.16 4.99
C THR A 377 11.35 -12.05 3.61
N ASN A 378 11.04 -10.83 3.16
CA ASN A 378 10.41 -10.58 1.86
C ASN A 378 11.40 -10.76 0.67
N PRO A 379 11.12 -11.62 -0.33
CA PRO A 379 12.07 -11.94 -1.40
C PRO A 379 12.14 -10.89 -2.52
N LEU A 380 11.12 -10.04 -2.65
CA LEU A 380 11.00 -9.01 -3.70
C LEU A 380 10.84 -7.62 -3.09
N ASP A 381 11.19 -6.60 -3.87
CA ASP A 381 10.81 -5.21 -3.60
C ASP A 381 9.31 -5.11 -3.91
N THR A 382 8.49 -4.55 -3.02
CA THR A 382 7.03 -4.68 -3.13
C THR A 382 6.33 -3.44 -2.60
N SER A 383 5.37 -2.92 -3.38
CA SER A 383 4.37 -1.97 -2.90
C SER A 383 3.29 -2.71 -2.11
N VAL A 384 3.01 -2.23 -0.90
CA VAL A 384 1.90 -2.69 -0.05
C VAL A 384 0.73 -1.70 -0.04
N ASP A 385 -0.41 -2.12 0.51
CA ASP A 385 -1.57 -1.28 0.79
C ASP A 385 -1.23 -0.08 1.69
N ALA A 386 -0.54 -0.33 2.80
CA ALA A 386 -0.26 0.68 3.82
C ALA A 386 0.92 0.32 4.73
N THR A 387 1.48 1.35 5.38
CA THR A 387 2.76 1.23 6.10
C THR A 387 2.63 0.71 7.54
N ARG A 388 1.52 0.97 8.26
CA ARG A 388 1.23 0.34 9.57
C ARG A 388 0.63 -1.05 9.41
N ARG A 389 -0.53 -1.11 8.75
CA ARG A 389 -1.27 -2.32 8.41
C ARG A 389 -1.93 -2.09 7.05
N ASP A 390 -2.13 -3.11 6.24
CA ASP A 390 -1.92 -4.53 6.54
C ASP A 390 -0.52 -5.02 6.15
N ARG A 391 0.23 -4.19 5.42
CA ARG A 391 1.56 -4.50 4.85
C ARG A 391 1.50 -5.74 3.94
N ILE A 392 0.43 -5.82 3.19
CA ILE A 392 0.10 -6.85 2.22
C ILE A 392 0.02 -6.17 0.84
N ALA A 393 0.49 -6.82 -0.22
CA ALA A 393 0.28 -6.31 -1.56
C ALA A 393 -1.19 -6.56 -1.96
N TYR A 394 -1.84 -5.57 -2.56
CA TYR A 394 -3.18 -5.68 -3.15
C TYR A 394 -3.14 -5.22 -4.61
N THR A 395 -3.86 -5.90 -5.52
CA THR A 395 -3.81 -5.54 -6.95
C THR A 395 -4.63 -4.30 -7.30
N GLY A 396 -5.70 -4.00 -6.55
CA GLY A 396 -6.50 -2.78 -6.71
C GLY A 396 -5.72 -1.53 -6.30
N ASP A 397 -5.08 -1.60 -5.14
CA ASP A 397 -4.19 -0.57 -4.61
C ASP A 397 -3.07 -0.21 -5.59
N LEU A 398 -2.51 -1.19 -6.29
CA LEU A 398 -1.41 -1.00 -7.25
C LEU A 398 -1.78 -0.11 -8.45
N ASP A 399 -3.06 -0.04 -8.87
CA ASP A 399 -3.52 0.87 -9.95
C ASP A 399 -3.35 2.35 -9.54
N ILE A 400 -3.73 2.69 -8.31
CA ILE A 400 -3.59 4.06 -7.79
C ILE A 400 -2.16 4.30 -7.27
N ALA A 401 -1.63 3.41 -6.44
CA ALA A 401 -0.31 3.56 -5.84
C ALA A 401 0.81 3.54 -6.90
N GLY A 402 0.70 2.68 -7.92
CA GLY A 402 1.65 2.61 -9.03
C GLY A 402 1.70 3.89 -9.84
N THR A 403 0.56 4.47 -10.22
CA THR A 403 0.55 5.76 -10.94
C THR A 403 1.11 6.92 -10.10
N ALA A 404 0.81 6.94 -8.80
CA ALA A 404 1.37 7.92 -7.87
C ALA A 404 2.89 7.76 -7.70
N ALA A 405 3.40 6.53 -7.63
CA ALA A 405 4.84 6.22 -7.61
C ALA A 405 5.54 6.70 -8.89
N LEU A 406 5.01 6.36 -10.08
CA LEU A 406 5.55 6.79 -11.37
C LEU A 406 5.61 8.33 -11.51
N ALA A 407 4.70 9.06 -10.86
CA ALA A 407 4.70 10.52 -10.84
C ALA A 407 5.63 11.15 -9.78
N SER A 408 6.06 10.41 -8.75
CA SER A 408 6.74 10.95 -7.56
C SER A 408 8.06 10.23 -7.21
N THR A 409 8.00 9.10 -6.52
CA THR A 409 9.16 8.29 -6.08
C THR A 409 9.95 7.70 -7.24
N HIS A 410 9.28 7.44 -8.36
CA HIS A 410 9.75 6.62 -9.47
C HIS A 410 10.23 5.22 -9.03
N GLY A 411 9.58 4.66 -8.00
CA GLY A 411 9.84 3.33 -7.43
C GLY A 411 9.43 2.17 -8.34
N LEU A 412 9.95 2.15 -9.57
CA LEU A 412 9.60 1.18 -10.60
C LEU A 412 9.96 -0.26 -10.18
N GLU A 413 10.99 -0.46 -9.36
CA GLU A 413 11.37 -1.76 -8.80
C GLU A 413 10.28 -2.35 -7.89
N PHE A 414 9.57 -1.52 -7.13
CA PHE A 414 8.47 -1.96 -6.25
C PHE A 414 7.25 -2.35 -7.09
N ILE A 415 6.93 -1.57 -8.13
CA ILE A 415 5.85 -1.90 -9.08
C ILE A 415 6.17 -3.22 -9.78
N LEU A 416 7.36 -3.37 -10.37
CA LEU A 416 7.76 -4.57 -11.10
C LEU A 416 7.86 -5.81 -10.20
N GLY A 417 8.30 -5.66 -8.95
CA GLY A 417 8.32 -6.75 -7.97
C GLY A 417 6.92 -7.18 -7.52
N THR A 418 6.03 -6.22 -7.22
CA THR A 418 4.60 -6.50 -6.92
C THR A 418 3.91 -7.18 -8.11
N LEU A 419 4.13 -6.69 -9.34
CA LEU A 419 3.61 -7.31 -10.55
C LEU A 419 4.16 -8.73 -10.72
N LYS A 420 5.47 -8.94 -10.53
CA LYS A 420 6.09 -10.28 -10.60
C LYS A 420 5.47 -11.26 -9.61
N LEU A 421 5.07 -10.79 -8.42
CA LEU A 421 4.38 -11.58 -7.42
C LEU A 421 2.96 -11.96 -7.89
N PHE A 422 2.12 -10.98 -8.26
CA PHE A 422 0.76 -11.27 -8.74
C PHE A 422 0.72 -12.05 -10.05
N GLY A 423 1.71 -11.86 -10.92
CA GLY A 423 1.84 -12.58 -12.18
C GLY A 423 2.04 -14.09 -12.03
N SER A 424 2.41 -14.60 -10.85
CA SER A 424 2.40 -16.04 -10.57
C SER A 424 1.08 -16.52 -9.95
N LEU A 425 0.32 -15.61 -9.33
CA LEU A 425 -0.94 -15.88 -8.63
C LEU A 425 -2.16 -15.73 -9.56
N GLN A 426 -2.05 -16.17 -10.81
CA GLN A 426 -3.16 -16.22 -11.76
C GLN A 426 -3.88 -17.57 -11.67
N ALA A 427 -5.08 -17.59 -11.08
CA ALA A 427 -5.90 -18.77 -10.87
C ALA A 427 -6.17 -19.55 -12.17
N THR A 428 -6.53 -20.83 -12.05
CA THR A 428 -6.80 -21.70 -13.20
C THR A 428 -7.81 -21.11 -14.19
N PRO A 429 -8.95 -20.50 -13.77
CA PRO A 429 -9.92 -19.94 -14.71
C PRO A 429 -9.42 -18.74 -15.52
N GLY A 430 -8.46 -17.96 -15.00
CA GLY A 430 -7.85 -16.82 -15.72
C GLY A 430 -7.78 -15.52 -14.90
N PHE A 431 -8.57 -15.36 -13.84
CA PHE A 431 -8.47 -14.22 -12.93
C PHE A 431 -7.28 -14.33 -11.97
N PHE A 432 -6.97 -13.24 -11.26
CA PHE A 432 -5.85 -13.15 -10.34
C PHE A 432 -6.31 -13.18 -8.89
N ILE A 433 -5.48 -13.75 -8.01
CA ILE A 433 -5.65 -13.60 -6.57
C ILE A 433 -5.36 -12.14 -6.20
N PRO A 434 -6.30 -11.42 -5.56
CA PRO A 434 -6.22 -9.97 -5.42
C PRO A 434 -5.29 -9.48 -4.29
N THR A 435 -4.79 -10.39 -3.44
CA THR A 435 -3.93 -10.08 -2.29
C THR A 435 -2.71 -10.99 -2.21
N ALA A 436 -1.60 -10.48 -1.67
CA ALA A 436 -0.38 -11.26 -1.47
C ALA A 436 0.45 -10.75 -0.27
N LYS A 437 0.55 -11.55 0.80
CA LYS A 437 1.54 -11.37 1.87
C LYS A 437 2.96 -11.31 1.29
N ILE A 438 3.73 -10.28 1.64
CA ILE A 438 5.00 -9.94 0.97
C ILE A 438 6.18 -10.88 1.28
N GLN A 439 6.04 -11.74 2.29
CA GLN A 439 6.99 -12.80 2.62
C GLN A 439 6.96 -13.95 1.60
N GLN A 440 5.89 -14.08 0.82
CA GLN A 440 5.79 -15.14 -0.18
C GLN A 440 6.61 -14.79 -1.43
N GLY A 441 7.29 -15.79 -2.00
CA GLY A 441 7.87 -15.69 -3.34
C GLY A 441 6.84 -15.95 -4.43
N PRO A 442 7.17 -15.69 -5.71
CA PRO A 442 6.36 -16.15 -6.83
C PRO A 442 6.19 -17.68 -6.77
N ALA A 443 4.95 -18.12 -6.67
CA ALA A 443 4.54 -19.51 -6.48
C ALA A 443 3.38 -19.88 -7.41
N ALA A 444 3.07 -21.17 -7.51
CA ALA A 444 1.88 -21.64 -8.23
C ALA A 444 0.60 -21.06 -7.58
N PRO A 445 -0.44 -20.74 -8.37
CA PRO A 445 -1.68 -20.20 -7.84
C PRO A 445 -2.37 -21.22 -6.94
N MET A 446 -3.02 -20.72 -5.88
CA MET A 446 -3.81 -21.50 -4.95
C MET A 446 -5.29 -21.14 -5.15
N ASP A 447 -6.01 -21.97 -5.89
CA ASP A 447 -7.39 -21.72 -6.38
C ASP A 447 -8.46 -21.58 -5.26
N PHE A 448 -8.11 -21.76 -3.98
CA PHE A 448 -8.98 -21.49 -2.83
C PHE A 448 -8.70 -20.12 -2.17
N ASN A 449 -7.64 -19.42 -2.55
CA ASN A 449 -7.26 -18.11 -1.97
C ASN A 449 -8.06 -16.95 -2.60
N ILE A 450 -9.23 -17.25 -3.18
CA ILE A 450 -10.06 -16.28 -3.89
C ILE A 450 -10.83 -15.46 -2.85
N THR A 451 -10.31 -14.30 -2.49
CA THR A 451 -11.12 -13.32 -1.75
C THR A 451 -12.16 -12.71 -2.69
N GLY A 452 -13.30 -12.29 -2.14
CA GLY A 452 -14.43 -11.79 -2.93
C GLY A 452 -14.24 -10.40 -3.52
N LEU A 453 -13.16 -10.15 -4.25
CA LEU A 453 -12.80 -8.85 -4.82
C LEU A 453 -12.46 -8.98 -6.32
N ILE A 454 -13.32 -9.61 -7.12
CA ILE A 454 -13.01 -9.88 -8.54
C ILE A 454 -12.66 -8.61 -9.34
N GLY A 455 -13.22 -7.46 -8.94
CA GLY A 455 -12.88 -6.13 -9.44
C GLY A 455 -11.37 -5.87 -9.55
N TYR A 456 -10.63 -6.33 -8.55
CA TYR A 456 -9.19 -6.12 -8.39
C TYR A 456 -8.36 -6.84 -9.47
N SER A 457 -8.91 -7.83 -10.17
CA SER A 457 -8.25 -8.44 -11.34
C SER A 457 -8.24 -7.52 -12.56
N TRP A 458 -9.27 -6.69 -12.78
CA TRP A 458 -9.24 -5.68 -13.87
C TRP A 458 -8.35 -4.48 -13.50
N ASN A 459 -8.26 -4.12 -12.21
CA ASN A 459 -7.29 -3.11 -11.75
C ASN A 459 -5.83 -3.57 -11.88
N LEU A 460 -5.54 -4.88 -11.80
CA LEU A 460 -4.20 -5.39 -12.12
C LEU A 460 -3.85 -5.13 -13.60
N LEU A 461 -4.81 -5.31 -14.51
CA LEU A 461 -4.64 -5.12 -15.94
C LEU A 461 -4.36 -3.65 -16.29
N THR A 462 -5.03 -2.70 -15.64
CA THR A 462 -4.75 -1.26 -15.80
C THR A 462 -3.36 -0.91 -15.24
N ALA A 463 -2.98 -1.41 -14.06
CA ALA A 463 -1.63 -1.22 -13.51
C ALA A 463 -0.52 -1.78 -14.43
N VAL A 464 -0.74 -2.96 -15.02
CA VAL A 464 0.17 -3.59 -16.00
C VAL A 464 0.27 -2.74 -17.28
N ALA A 465 -0.84 -2.23 -17.81
CA ALA A 465 -0.87 -1.36 -18.98
C ALA A 465 -0.18 0.00 -18.74
N GLN A 466 -0.40 0.62 -17.59
CA GLN A 466 0.26 1.87 -17.18
C GLN A 466 1.78 1.66 -17.02
N THR A 467 2.19 0.54 -16.42
CA THR A 467 3.61 0.16 -16.29
C THR A 467 4.27 -0.01 -17.65
N TYR A 468 3.62 -0.71 -18.59
CA TYR A 468 4.12 -0.81 -19.97
C TYR A 468 4.17 0.55 -20.68
N THR A 469 3.12 1.36 -20.56
CA THR A 469 3.06 2.71 -21.13
C THR A 469 4.21 3.58 -20.61
N HIS A 470 4.58 3.45 -19.34
CA HIS A 470 5.70 4.19 -18.76
C HIS A 470 7.06 3.67 -19.20
N THR A 471 7.26 2.35 -19.22
CA THR A 471 8.57 1.72 -19.48
C THR A 471 8.91 1.57 -20.96
N GLY A 472 7.93 1.24 -21.79
CA GLY A 472 8.15 0.80 -23.17
C GLY A 472 8.83 -0.57 -23.27
N ASP A 473 8.84 -1.35 -22.18
CA ASP A 473 9.50 -2.66 -22.15
C ASP A 473 8.66 -3.72 -22.88
N VAL A 474 9.10 -4.05 -24.09
CA VAL A 474 8.46 -5.04 -24.97
C VAL A 474 8.61 -6.47 -24.45
N ASP A 475 9.65 -6.78 -23.67
CA ASP A 475 9.81 -8.12 -23.07
C ASP A 475 8.93 -8.28 -21.83
N PHE A 476 8.69 -7.20 -21.08
CA PHE A 476 7.59 -7.12 -20.12
C PHE A 476 6.23 -7.32 -20.82
N ALA A 477 5.96 -6.64 -21.95
CA ALA A 477 4.71 -6.81 -22.69
C ALA A 477 4.48 -8.27 -23.13
N LYS A 478 5.47 -8.92 -23.78
CA LYS A 478 5.41 -10.36 -24.13
C LYS A 478 5.16 -11.26 -22.92
N THR A 479 5.72 -10.91 -21.75
CA THR A 479 5.56 -11.68 -20.51
C THR A 479 4.15 -11.55 -19.93
N TRP A 480 3.49 -10.41 -20.14
CA TRP A 480 2.17 -10.11 -19.57
C TRP A 480 1.00 -10.35 -20.50
N ALA A 481 1.17 -10.16 -21.81
CA ALA A 481 0.10 -10.26 -22.79
C ALA A 481 -0.68 -11.60 -22.70
N PRO A 482 -0.05 -12.79 -22.56
CA PRO A 482 -0.79 -14.05 -22.39
C PRO A 482 -1.57 -14.14 -21.08
N LYS A 483 -1.10 -13.48 -20.01
CA LYS A 483 -1.80 -13.43 -18.72
C LYS A 483 -3.00 -12.49 -18.78
N VAL A 484 -2.82 -11.32 -19.38
CA VAL A 484 -3.90 -10.36 -19.67
C VAL A 484 -4.98 -11.04 -20.51
N GLN A 485 -4.59 -11.69 -21.61
CA GLN A 485 -5.51 -12.44 -22.48
C GLN A 485 -6.35 -13.44 -21.67
N ARG A 486 -5.73 -14.31 -20.85
CA ARG A 486 -6.47 -15.29 -20.01
C ARG A 486 -7.53 -14.65 -19.10
N MET A 487 -7.27 -13.47 -18.53
CA MET A 487 -8.26 -12.76 -17.71
C MET A 487 -9.40 -12.18 -18.55
N LEU A 488 -9.09 -11.67 -19.75
CA LEU A 488 -10.09 -11.14 -20.68
C LEU A 488 -10.94 -12.28 -21.28
N ASP A 489 -10.34 -13.41 -21.67
CA ASP A 489 -11.02 -14.62 -22.13
C ASP A 489 -11.96 -15.16 -21.06
N TRP A 490 -11.50 -15.21 -19.80
CA TRP A 490 -12.36 -15.57 -18.66
C TRP A 490 -13.52 -14.58 -18.51
N SER A 491 -13.24 -13.27 -18.53
CA SER A 491 -14.28 -12.23 -18.45
C SER A 491 -15.32 -12.35 -19.57
N HIS A 492 -14.86 -12.62 -20.80
CA HIS A 492 -15.71 -12.84 -21.96
C HIS A 492 -16.58 -14.11 -21.80
N SER A 493 -16.05 -15.18 -21.22
CA SER A 493 -16.82 -16.42 -20.94
C SER A 493 -17.99 -16.21 -19.96
N GLN A 494 -17.98 -15.14 -19.17
CA GLN A 494 -19.04 -14.78 -18.22
C GLN A 494 -20.08 -13.80 -18.79
N LEU A 495 -20.01 -13.47 -20.09
CA LEU A 495 -21.02 -12.62 -20.73
C LEU A 495 -22.36 -13.36 -20.90
N GLN A 496 -23.45 -12.64 -20.63
CA GLN A 496 -24.80 -13.06 -21.03
C GLN A 496 -25.08 -12.73 -22.51
N PRO A 497 -26.14 -13.29 -23.12
CA PRO A 497 -26.63 -12.90 -24.46
C PRO A 497 -27.03 -11.41 -24.59
N SER A 498 -27.01 -10.65 -23.50
CA SER A 498 -27.17 -9.19 -23.45
C SER A 498 -25.87 -8.42 -23.69
N GLY A 499 -24.74 -9.11 -23.82
CA GLY A 499 -23.39 -8.51 -23.89
C GLY A 499 -22.83 -8.05 -22.54
N LEU A 500 -23.57 -8.22 -21.44
CA LEU A 500 -23.13 -7.80 -20.10
C LEU A 500 -22.39 -8.93 -19.36
N PHE A 501 -21.29 -8.59 -18.69
CA PHE A 501 -20.59 -9.45 -17.74
C PHE A 501 -21.51 -9.76 -16.57
N ASN A 502 -21.71 -11.06 -16.31
CA ASN A 502 -22.58 -11.56 -15.27
C ASN A 502 -21.77 -12.34 -14.23
N LEU A 503 -21.65 -11.79 -13.03
CA LEU A 503 -21.04 -12.47 -11.91
C LEU A 503 -22.01 -13.50 -11.33
N SER A 504 -21.88 -14.74 -11.81
CA SER A 504 -22.76 -15.86 -11.43
C SER A 504 -22.53 -16.35 -10.00
N ASP A 505 -21.28 -16.30 -9.52
CA ASP A 505 -20.91 -16.62 -8.14
C ASP A 505 -20.81 -15.35 -7.29
N ALA A 506 -21.74 -15.19 -6.36
CA ALA A 506 -21.78 -14.03 -5.46
C ALA A 506 -20.58 -13.96 -4.50
N SER A 507 -19.90 -15.07 -4.22
CA SER A 507 -18.73 -15.07 -3.33
C SER A 507 -17.56 -14.22 -3.85
N PHE A 508 -17.55 -13.91 -5.15
CA PHE A 508 -16.55 -13.10 -5.82
C PHE A 508 -16.84 -11.58 -5.82
N GLY A 509 -18.03 -11.16 -5.37
CA GLY A 509 -18.61 -9.85 -5.71
C GLY A 509 -18.59 -8.76 -4.63
N GLY A 510 -17.72 -8.85 -3.63
CA GLY A 510 -17.41 -7.70 -2.77
C GLY A 510 -16.79 -6.53 -3.56
N ASP A 511 -16.76 -5.34 -2.95
CA ASP A 511 -16.55 -4.11 -3.71
C ASP A 511 -15.10 -3.57 -3.68
N TRP A 512 -14.82 -2.54 -2.87
CA TRP A 512 -13.45 -2.12 -2.53
C TRP A 512 -13.02 -2.58 -1.13
N ASN A 513 -13.92 -3.29 -0.41
CA ASN A 513 -13.61 -3.87 0.88
C ASN A 513 -14.49 -5.11 1.18
N TYR A 514 -14.06 -5.94 2.13
CA TYR A 514 -14.65 -7.25 2.42
C TYR A 514 -15.94 -7.20 3.27
N TYR A 515 -16.23 -6.06 3.91
CA TYR A 515 -17.42 -5.87 4.75
C TYR A 515 -18.64 -5.34 4.00
N GLU A 516 -18.51 -4.97 2.71
CA GLU A 516 -19.66 -4.57 1.90
C GLU A 516 -20.49 -5.80 1.49
N PRO A 517 -21.83 -5.66 1.35
CA PRO A 517 -22.68 -6.74 0.85
C PRO A 517 -22.21 -7.26 -0.51
N VAL A 518 -22.17 -8.59 -0.67
CA VAL A 518 -21.78 -9.22 -1.93
C VAL A 518 -22.71 -8.85 -3.08
N GLN A 519 -22.13 -8.48 -4.21
CA GLN A 519 -22.84 -8.16 -5.45
C GLN A 519 -22.84 -9.40 -6.37
N SER A 520 -23.87 -9.53 -7.21
CA SER A 520 -23.96 -10.62 -8.18
C SER A 520 -24.83 -10.22 -9.38
N GLY A 521 -24.80 -11.03 -10.43
CA GLY A 521 -25.47 -10.73 -11.70
C GLY A 521 -24.71 -9.71 -12.54
N ALA A 522 -25.44 -8.92 -13.33
CA ALA A 522 -24.88 -7.85 -14.17
C ALA A 522 -24.56 -6.60 -13.33
N VAL A 523 -23.42 -6.60 -12.64
CA VAL A 523 -22.97 -5.50 -11.78
C VAL A 523 -22.32 -4.39 -12.61
N THR A 524 -22.83 -3.16 -12.52
CA THR A 524 -22.36 -2.02 -13.33
C THR A 524 -20.86 -1.76 -13.16
N LYS A 525 -20.34 -1.71 -11.92
CA LYS A 525 -18.92 -1.45 -11.65
C LYS A 525 -18.00 -2.44 -12.36
N PHE A 526 -18.29 -3.74 -12.29
CA PHE A 526 -17.47 -4.77 -12.91
C PHE A 526 -17.53 -4.71 -14.44
N ASN A 527 -18.70 -4.40 -15.02
CA ASN A 527 -18.84 -4.16 -16.46
C ASN A 527 -18.01 -2.94 -16.93
N VAL A 528 -18.03 -1.84 -16.17
CA VAL A 528 -17.25 -0.63 -16.50
C VAL A 528 -15.75 -0.84 -16.31
N LEU A 529 -15.32 -1.52 -15.24
CA LEU A 529 -13.90 -1.86 -15.02
C LEU A 529 -13.39 -2.82 -16.10
N TYR A 530 -14.18 -3.80 -16.53
CA TYR A 530 -13.82 -4.69 -17.63
C TYR A 530 -13.66 -3.92 -18.95
N ALA A 531 -14.61 -3.03 -19.28
CA ALA A 531 -14.52 -2.16 -20.46
C ALA A 531 -13.30 -1.21 -20.41
N TYR A 532 -12.94 -0.70 -19.23
CA TYR A 532 -11.76 0.16 -19.05
C TYR A 532 -10.45 -0.64 -19.18
N ALA A 533 -10.36 -1.83 -18.57
CA ALA A 533 -9.19 -2.69 -18.68
C ALA A 533 -8.95 -3.16 -20.13
N LEU A 534 -10.01 -3.43 -20.91
CA LEU A 534 -9.91 -3.71 -22.35
C LEU A 534 -9.25 -2.57 -23.13
N GLN A 535 -9.59 -1.32 -22.82
CA GLN A 535 -9.02 -0.15 -23.49
C GLN A 535 -7.55 0.08 -23.10
N GLU A 536 -7.24 0.09 -21.81
CA GLU A 536 -5.88 0.35 -21.32
C GLU A 536 -4.90 -0.74 -21.81
N THR A 537 -5.32 -2.00 -21.87
CA THR A 537 -4.44 -3.11 -22.29
C THR A 537 -4.26 -3.27 -23.80
N ALA A 538 -5.05 -2.61 -24.64
CA ALA A 538 -5.03 -2.81 -26.10
C ALA A 538 -3.63 -2.66 -26.73
N GLN A 539 -2.93 -1.55 -26.42
CA GLN A 539 -1.58 -1.28 -26.95
C GLN A 539 -0.55 -2.32 -26.46
N LEU A 540 -0.68 -2.79 -25.21
CA LEU A 540 0.21 -3.80 -24.63
C LEU A 540 0.04 -5.15 -25.34
N LEU A 541 -1.20 -5.54 -25.66
CA LEU A 541 -1.49 -6.80 -26.35
C LEU A 541 -0.90 -6.80 -27.78
N THR A 542 -1.07 -5.69 -28.52
CA THR A 542 -0.47 -5.50 -29.84
C THR A 542 1.05 -5.60 -29.80
N ASP A 543 1.71 -4.84 -28.91
CA ASP A 543 3.18 -4.82 -28.84
C ASP A 543 3.78 -6.10 -28.21
N GLY A 544 2.99 -6.80 -27.39
CA GLY A 544 3.34 -8.11 -26.81
C GLY A 544 3.33 -9.27 -27.81
N GLY A 545 2.93 -9.03 -29.06
CA GLY A 545 2.92 -10.03 -30.13
C GLY A 545 1.71 -10.97 -30.12
N ILE A 546 0.59 -10.54 -29.53
CA ILE A 546 -0.69 -11.24 -29.64
C ILE A 546 -1.47 -10.68 -30.83
N ASP A 547 -1.79 -11.55 -31.77
CA ASP A 547 -2.55 -11.19 -32.97
C ASP A 547 -4.04 -11.04 -32.62
N THR A 548 -4.58 -9.84 -32.79
CA THR A 548 -5.99 -9.49 -32.50
C THR A 548 -6.85 -9.43 -33.77
N ALA A 549 -6.44 -10.08 -34.87
CA ALA A 549 -7.14 -10.00 -36.15
C ALA A 549 -8.36 -10.94 -36.27
N LEU A 550 -9.57 -10.35 -36.18
CA LEU A 550 -10.81 -10.91 -36.76
C LEU A 550 -11.23 -10.18 -38.05
N TRP A 551 -10.33 -9.42 -38.67
CA TRP A 551 -10.61 -8.58 -39.84
C TRP A 551 -10.80 -9.42 -41.12
N SER A 552 -11.87 -9.15 -41.88
CA SER A 552 -12.14 -9.76 -43.19
C SER A 552 -12.09 -8.73 -44.31
N GLU A 553 -11.09 -8.86 -45.19
CA GLU A 553 -10.93 -8.04 -46.40
C GLU A 553 -12.14 -8.14 -47.35
N ASP A 554 -12.78 -9.31 -47.45
CA ASP A 554 -13.92 -9.55 -48.34
C ASP A 554 -15.22 -8.87 -47.86
N LEU A 555 -15.30 -8.54 -46.57
CA LEU A 555 -16.47 -7.89 -45.93
C LEU A 555 -16.21 -6.43 -45.53
N GLY A 556 -14.94 -6.00 -45.46
CA GLY A 556 -14.55 -4.70 -44.93
C GLY A 556 -14.89 -4.50 -43.44
N ALA A 557 -14.98 -5.60 -42.68
CA ALA A 557 -15.46 -5.62 -41.30
C ALA A 557 -14.86 -6.81 -40.51
N TYR A 558 -15.03 -6.79 -39.19
CA TYR A 558 -14.62 -7.89 -38.30
C TYR A 558 -15.71 -8.98 -38.24
N VAL A 559 -15.30 -10.26 -38.24
CA VAL A 559 -16.21 -11.43 -38.22
C VAL A 559 -16.58 -11.89 -36.81
N MET A 560 -17.72 -12.57 -36.67
CA MET A 560 -18.29 -12.93 -35.37
C MET A 560 -17.57 -14.08 -34.63
N SER A 561 -16.97 -15.07 -35.32
CA SER A 561 -16.04 -16.05 -34.73
C SER A 561 -15.26 -16.84 -35.78
N GLU A 562 -14.25 -17.62 -35.37
CA GLU A 562 -13.49 -18.50 -36.30
C GLU A 562 -14.37 -19.53 -37.03
N VAL A 563 -15.44 -20.01 -36.39
CA VAL A 563 -16.35 -21.04 -36.91
C VAL A 563 -17.52 -20.44 -37.69
N ASN A 564 -17.81 -19.14 -37.49
CA ASN A 564 -18.94 -18.45 -38.11
C ASN A 564 -18.48 -17.13 -38.74
N ARG A 565 -17.91 -17.24 -39.94
CA ARG A 565 -17.22 -16.15 -40.66
C ARG A 565 -18.15 -15.26 -41.50
N ASP A 566 -19.44 -15.60 -41.57
CA ASP A 566 -20.37 -15.07 -42.58
C ASP A 566 -21.41 -14.08 -41.99
N GLY A 567 -21.20 -13.59 -40.75
CA GLY A 567 -22.14 -12.70 -40.06
C GLY A 567 -21.50 -11.84 -38.95
N PHE A 568 -22.26 -10.86 -38.45
CA PHE A 568 -21.83 -9.86 -37.46
C PHE A 568 -22.85 -9.69 -36.31
N ALA A 569 -22.39 -9.25 -35.13
CA ALA A 569 -23.20 -9.07 -33.93
C ALA A 569 -23.45 -7.58 -33.60
N GLN A 570 -24.60 -7.28 -32.98
CA GLN A 570 -25.06 -5.90 -32.72
C GLN A 570 -24.55 -5.32 -31.40
N ASP A 571 -24.31 -6.17 -30.40
CA ASP A 571 -23.88 -5.87 -29.04
C ASP A 571 -22.41 -5.41 -28.94
N ALA A 572 -21.53 -5.84 -29.84
CA ALA A 572 -20.18 -5.27 -29.97
C ALA A 572 -20.17 -3.74 -30.18
N ASN A 573 -21.21 -3.20 -30.84
CA ASN A 573 -21.35 -1.76 -31.07
C ASN A 573 -21.94 -1.00 -29.87
N ALA A 574 -22.53 -1.71 -28.90
CA ALA A 574 -22.94 -1.13 -27.62
C ALA A 574 -21.77 -0.94 -26.64
N ILE A 575 -20.61 -1.54 -26.93
CA ILE A 575 -19.35 -1.45 -26.15
C ILE A 575 -18.37 -0.43 -26.76
N ALA A 576 -18.60 0.01 -28.01
CA ALA A 576 -18.05 1.28 -28.52
C ALA A 576 -18.55 2.48 -27.69
N ILE A 577 -19.63 2.24 -26.96
CA ILE A 577 -20.14 2.99 -25.84
C ILE A 577 -19.46 2.38 -24.57
N LEU A 578 -18.65 3.21 -23.90
CA LEU A 578 -17.65 2.98 -22.81
C LEU A 578 -16.18 2.83 -23.22
N ALA A 579 -15.93 2.75 -24.51
CA ALA A 579 -15.04 3.73 -25.15
C ALA A 579 -15.70 5.14 -25.27
N GLY A 580 -16.53 5.50 -24.26
CA GLY A 580 -17.46 6.66 -24.17
C GLY A 580 -18.97 6.31 -23.95
N VAL A 581 -19.45 5.77 -22.78
CA VAL A 581 -20.92 5.57 -22.53
C VAL A 581 -21.53 6.91 -22.22
N ASN A 582 -21.96 7.52 -23.31
CA ASN A 582 -22.80 8.70 -23.31
C ASN A 582 -23.25 9.04 -24.74
N ILE A 583 -23.42 8.05 -25.63
CA ILE A 583 -23.99 8.25 -26.98
C ILE A 583 -25.52 8.43 -26.90
N ASP A 584 -26.14 8.10 -25.78
CA ASP A 584 -27.46 8.64 -25.45
C ASP A 584 -27.31 10.12 -25.00
N PRO A 585 -27.87 11.09 -25.75
CA PRO A 585 -27.78 12.52 -25.41
C PRO A 585 -28.48 12.88 -24.08
N THR A 586 -29.21 11.95 -23.45
CA THR A 586 -29.79 12.14 -22.11
C THR A 586 -28.83 11.78 -20.97
N HIS A 587 -27.68 11.14 -21.24
CA HIS A 587 -26.74 10.60 -20.24
C HIS A 587 -25.30 11.15 -20.40
N SER A 588 -25.12 12.47 -20.53
CA SER A 588 -23.80 13.09 -20.69
C SER A 588 -22.90 12.95 -19.46
N SER A 589 -21.58 12.97 -19.64
CA SER A 589 -20.59 12.97 -18.54
C SER A 589 -20.79 14.14 -17.57
N GLU A 590 -21.21 15.29 -18.10
CA GLU A 590 -21.62 16.46 -17.30
C GLU A 590 -22.80 16.13 -16.37
N ARG A 591 -23.84 15.46 -16.87
CA ARG A 591 -24.99 15.03 -16.07
C ARG A 591 -24.60 13.99 -15.03
N ILE A 592 -23.71 13.05 -15.36
CA ILE A 592 -23.21 12.04 -14.41
C ILE A 592 -22.44 12.73 -13.27
N LEU A 593 -21.45 13.57 -13.59
CA LEU A 593 -20.67 14.30 -12.58
C LEU A 593 -21.55 15.21 -11.72
N ALA A 594 -22.52 15.92 -12.32
CA ALA A 594 -23.50 16.71 -11.59
C ALA A 594 -24.35 15.85 -10.64
N THR A 595 -24.77 14.65 -11.06
CA THR A 595 -25.53 13.71 -10.21
C THR A 595 -24.69 13.18 -9.05
N LEU A 596 -23.40 12.89 -9.29
CA LEU A 596 -22.47 12.47 -8.23
C LEU A 596 -22.29 13.60 -7.20
N SER A 597 -22.03 14.84 -7.65
CA SER A 597 -21.95 16.01 -6.76
C SER A 597 -23.27 16.27 -6.01
N GLU A 598 -24.43 16.15 -6.67
CA GLU A 598 -25.74 16.39 -6.02
C GLU A 598 -26.08 15.32 -4.96
N GLN A 599 -25.78 14.04 -5.23
CA GLN A 599 -26.30 12.92 -4.43
C GLN A 599 -25.28 12.29 -3.46
N LEU A 600 -23.98 12.50 -3.68
CA LEU A 600 -22.92 11.88 -2.87
C LEU A 600 -22.12 12.90 -2.07
N SER A 601 -21.95 14.14 -2.54
CA SER A 601 -21.10 15.11 -1.86
C SER A 601 -21.58 15.49 -0.46
N THR A 602 -20.61 15.65 0.42
CA THR A 602 -20.79 16.23 1.75
C THR A 602 -19.72 17.30 1.97
N PRO A 603 -19.83 18.16 3.00
CA PRO A 603 -18.76 19.08 3.38
C PRO A 603 -17.42 18.43 3.80
N ARG A 604 -17.35 17.09 3.77
CA ARG A 604 -16.23 16.24 4.22
C ARG A 604 -15.72 15.27 3.13
N GLY A 605 -16.23 15.41 1.90
CA GLY A 605 -15.96 14.52 0.77
C GLY A 605 -17.19 13.72 0.32
N PRO A 606 -17.12 13.03 -0.82
CA PRO A 606 -18.24 12.28 -1.37
C PRO A 606 -18.42 10.91 -0.70
N LEU A 607 -19.66 10.55 -0.38
CA LEU A 607 -20.00 9.18 0.04
C LEU A 607 -19.73 8.20 -1.11
N ALA A 608 -19.21 7.01 -0.80
CA ALA A 608 -18.94 5.96 -1.78
C ALA A 608 -20.23 5.39 -2.43
N PHE A 609 -21.35 5.48 -1.72
CA PHE A 609 -22.64 4.92 -2.14
C PHE A 609 -23.79 5.90 -1.90
N SER A 610 -24.82 5.83 -2.75
CA SER A 610 -26.02 6.68 -2.62
C SER A 610 -26.81 6.35 -1.35
N THR A 611 -27.60 7.31 -0.85
CA THR A 611 -28.49 7.08 0.30
C THR A 611 -29.40 5.86 0.08
N GLY A 612 -29.96 5.69 -1.12
CA GLY A 612 -30.80 4.55 -1.45
C GLY A 612 -30.03 3.22 -1.39
N THR A 613 -28.77 3.19 -1.83
CA THR A 613 -27.90 2.02 -1.75
C THR A 613 -27.65 1.61 -0.29
N ILE A 614 -27.29 2.60 0.55
CA ILE A 614 -27.02 2.43 1.98
C ILE A 614 -28.26 1.91 2.72
N THR A 615 -29.39 2.62 2.62
CA THR A 615 -30.59 2.30 3.43
C THR A 615 -31.31 1.03 2.99
N THR A 616 -31.20 0.65 1.71
CA THR A 616 -31.96 -0.48 1.15
C THR A 616 -31.17 -1.78 1.16
N TYR A 617 -29.85 -1.71 0.95
CA TYR A 617 -29.01 -2.90 0.77
C TYR A 617 -27.93 -3.07 1.85
N GLY A 618 -27.81 -2.13 2.80
CA GLY A 618 -26.91 -2.26 3.95
C GLY A 618 -25.44 -1.92 3.67
N PHE A 619 -25.15 -1.26 2.54
CA PHE A 619 -23.83 -0.73 2.23
C PHE A 619 -23.41 0.36 3.23
N GLN A 620 -22.12 0.49 3.50
CA GLN A 620 -21.65 1.42 4.52
C GLN A 620 -21.72 2.89 4.06
N ARG A 621 -22.05 3.78 5.01
CA ARG A 621 -22.07 5.23 4.79
C ARG A 621 -20.67 5.84 4.99
N TYR A 622 -19.73 5.37 4.18
CA TYR A 622 -18.34 5.81 4.23
C TYR A 622 -17.94 6.63 3.00
N ILE A 623 -16.85 7.38 3.16
CA ILE A 623 -16.13 8.09 2.12
C ILE A 623 -14.91 7.23 1.77
N SER A 624 -14.74 6.96 0.46
CA SER A 624 -13.65 6.13 -0.05
C SER A 624 -12.71 6.96 -0.92
N PRO A 625 -11.48 7.25 -0.45
CA PRO A 625 -10.43 7.85 -1.27
C PRO A 625 -10.08 7.03 -2.52
N TYR A 626 -10.18 5.70 -2.45
CA TYR A 626 -10.00 4.81 -3.61
C TYR A 626 -11.02 5.12 -4.72
N ALA A 627 -12.32 5.08 -4.41
CA ALA A 627 -13.38 5.43 -5.38
C ALA A 627 -13.28 6.90 -5.84
N SER A 628 -12.94 7.80 -4.91
CA SER A 628 -12.78 9.23 -5.20
C SER A 628 -11.60 9.51 -6.13
N GLY A 629 -10.55 8.70 -6.11
CA GLY A 629 -9.42 8.81 -7.05
C GLY A 629 -9.85 8.66 -8.50
N TYR A 630 -10.71 7.67 -8.80
CA TYR A 630 -11.31 7.51 -10.14
C TYR A 630 -12.28 8.66 -10.48
N HIS A 631 -13.04 9.16 -9.50
CA HIS A 631 -13.92 10.32 -9.69
C HIS A 631 -13.10 11.58 -10.06
N LEU A 632 -11.98 11.84 -9.37
CA LEU A 632 -11.06 12.93 -9.67
C LEU A 632 -10.44 12.78 -11.07
N ARG A 633 -9.98 11.58 -11.43
CA ARG A 633 -9.47 11.24 -12.77
C ARG A 633 -10.54 11.52 -13.84
N ALA A 634 -11.80 11.15 -13.62
CA ALA A 634 -12.89 11.37 -14.56
C ALA A 634 -13.27 12.86 -14.70
N ALA A 635 -13.32 13.60 -13.59
CA ALA A 635 -13.57 15.05 -13.60
C ALA A 635 -12.48 15.80 -14.38
N LEU A 636 -11.20 15.47 -14.14
CA LEU A 636 -10.08 16.07 -14.87
C LEU A 636 -10.03 15.62 -16.34
N ALA A 637 -10.26 14.35 -16.64
CA ALA A 637 -10.29 13.86 -18.03
C ALA A 637 -11.38 14.51 -18.90
N THR A 638 -12.49 14.94 -18.27
CA THR A 638 -13.59 15.67 -18.94
C THR A 638 -13.46 17.19 -18.86
N GLY A 639 -12.43 17.71 -18.17
CA GLY A 639 -12.22 19.15 -17.97
C GLY A 639 -13.18 19.81 -16.96
N ASN A 640 -13.94 19.01 -16.19
CA ASN A 640 -14.83 19.51 -15.15
C ASN A 640 -14.02 19.96 -13.91
N SER A 641 -13.47 21.17 -14.02
CA SER A 641 -12.64 21.79 -12.98
C SER A 641 -13.40 22.01 -11.67
N ALA A 642 -14.72 22.20 -11.71
CA ALA A 642 -15.53 22.42 -10.51
C ALA A 642 -15.62 21.14 -9.65
N ALA A 643 -15.98 20.01 -10.25
CA ALA A 643 -16.00 18.72 -9.54
C ALA A 643 -14.60 18.30 -9.07
N ALA A 644 -13.56 18.54 -9.88
CA ALA A 644 -12.18 18.27 -9.47
C ALA A 644 -11.74 19.12 -8.26
N GLN A 645 -12.09 20.41 -8.23
CA GLN A 645 -11.76 21.29 -7.10
C GLN A 645 -12.56 20.93 -5.84
N GLU A 646 -13.86 20.67 -5.97
CA GLU A 646 -14.73 20.20 -4.87
C GLU A 646 -14.14 18.95 -4.19
N LEU A 647 -13.71 17.98 -4.99
CA LEU A 647 -13.06 16.76 -4.53
C LEU A 647 -11.74 17.06 -3.79
N LEU A 648 -10.86 17.87 -4.36
CA LEU A 648 -9.57 18.24 -3.76
C LEU A 648 -9.75 18.99 -2.43
N ASP A 649 -10.70 19.93 -2.37
CA ASP A 649 -10.93 20.81 -1.22
C ASP A 649 -11.69 20.12 -0.08
N THR A 650 -12.63 19.21 -0.38
CA THR A 650 -13.47 18.57 0.65
C THR A 650 -12.90 17.28 1.21
N LEU A 651 -12.10 16.53 0.42
CA LEU A 651 -11.56 15.23 0.82
C LEU A 651 -10.06 15.29 1.16
N TRP A 652 -9.22 15.74 0.22
CA TRP A 652 -7.76 15.64 0.39
C TRP A 652 -7.14 16.81 1.15
N ALA A 653 -7.62 18.05 0.97
CA ALA A 653 -7.12 19.20 1.72
C ALA A 653 -7.28 19.05 3.26
N PRO A 654 -8.40 18.51 3.80
CA PRO A 654 -8.53 18.28 5.24
C PRO A 654 -7.62 17.17 5.78
N MET A 655 -7.27 16.15 4.97
CA MET A 655 -6.27 15.14 5.37
C MET A 655 -4.85 15.72 5.40
N ALA A 656 -4.54 16.65 4.49
CA ALA A 656 -3.25 17.34 4.39
C ALA A 656 -3.10 18.55 5.34
N ASP A 657 -4.17 18.97 6.04
CA ASP A 657 -4.10 20.05 7.03
C ASP A 657 -3.35 19.61 8.29
N LYS A 658 -2.20 20.24 8.55
CA LYS A 658 -1.35 20.02 9.73
C LYS A 658 -2.05 20.31 11.06
N ASN A 659 -3.17 21.04 11.05
CA ASN A 659 -4.01 21.30 12.22
C ASN A 659 -5.03 20.18 12.49
N ASN A 660 -5.21 19.24 11.56
CA ASN A 660 -6.09 18.09 11.75
C ASN A 660 -5.55 17.19 12.87
N ALA A 661 -6.42 16.79 13.81
CA ALA A 661 -6.05 15.93 14.94
C ALA A 661 -5.50 14.56 14.51
N ASN A 662 -5.86 14.11 13.30
CA ASN A 662 -5.40 12.86 12.69
C ASN A 662 -4.36 13.09 11.57
N TYR A 663 -3.75 14.28 11.46
CA TYR A 663 -2.71 14.54 10.47
C TYR A 663 -1.53 13.57 10.64
N THR A 664 -1.10 12.97 9.54
CA THR A 664 0.07 12.09 9.46
C THR A 664 1.09 12.54 8.41
N GLY A 665 0.76 13.54 7.57
CA GLY A 665 1.52 13.83 6.36
C GLY A 665 1.35 12.74 5.28
N CYS A 666 0.30 11.93 5.39
CA CYS A 666 -0.08 10.86 4.49
C CYS A 666 -1.61 10.82 4.33
N PHE A 667 -2.11 10.07 3.34
CA PHE A 667 -3.55 9.91 3.11
C PHE A 667 -4.12 8.62 3.68
N TRP A 668 -5.41 8.65 3.99
CA TRP A 668 -6.07 7.67 4.85
C TRP A 668 -6.84 6.62 4.05
N GLU A 669 -7.01 5.44 4.63
CA GLU A 669 -7.73 4.31 4.08
C GLU A 669 -9.20 4.65 3.78
N THR A 670 -9.96 5.11 4.78
CA THR A 670 -11.38 5.47 4.60
C THR A 670 -11.85 6.39 5.72
N LEU A 671 -12.86 7.21 5.43
CA LEU A 671 -13.45 8.17 6.36
C LEU A 671 -14.93 7.88 6.56
N ASP A 672 -15.45 8.20 7.74
CA ASP A 672 -16.89 8.28 7.97
C ASP A 672 -17.50 9.52 7.31
N ALA A 673 -18.82 9.68 7.42
CA ALA A 673 -19.55 10.81 6.85
C ALA A 673 -19.21 12.17 7.48
N ASP A 674 -18.51 12.20 8.63
CA ASP A 674 -18.05 13.41 9.31
C ASP A 674 -16.58 13.76 8.98
N GLY A 675 -15.90 12.92 8.18
CA GLY A 675 -14.51 13.09 7.78
C GLY A 675 -13.51 12.62 8.83
N ALA A 676 -13.91 11.75 9.75
CA ALA A 676 -13.02 11.09 10.71
C ALA A 676 -12.69 9.64 10.25
N PRO A 677 -11.63 9.00 10.78
CA PRO A 677 -11.23 7.66 10.35
C PRO A 677 -12.31 6.61 10.65
N ALA A 678 -12.83 5.93 9.60
CA ALA A 678 -14.12 5.20 9.68
C ALA A 678 -14.15 4.01 10.68
N PHE A 679 -13.01 3.38 10.93
CA PHE A 679 -12.85 2.28 11.89
C PHE A 679 -12.22 2.75 13.21
N GLY A 680 -12.25 4.07 13.47
CA GLY A 680 -11.52 4.71 14.54
C GLY A 680 -10.03 4.41 14.44
N PHE A 681 -9.42 3.98 15.56
CA PHE A 681 -7.99 3.66 15.61
C PHE A 681 -7.57 2.45 14.75
N ARG A 682 -8.51 1.67 14.19
CA ARG A 682 -8.16 0.61 13.24
C ARG A 682 -7.96 1.13 11.83
N THR A 683 -8.45 2.31 11.46
CA THR A 683 -8.21 2.88 10.12
C THR A 683 -6.74 3.19 9.92
N SER A 684 -6.17 2.82 8.77
CA SER A 684 -4.81 3.18 8.37
C SER A 684 -4.77 4.64 7.88
N LEU A 685 -3.83 5.43 8.38
CA LEU A 685 -3.66 6.85 8.05
C LEU A 685 -2.47 7.10 7.10
N ALA A 686 -1.94 6.04 6.49
CA ALA A 686 -0.96 6.09 5.42
C ALA A 686 -1.18 4.92 4.44
N HIS A 687 -2.16 5.09 3.53
CA HIS A 687 -2.69 4.06 2.63
C HIS A 687 -2.57 4.47 1.15
N GLY A 688 -1.85 3.66 0.37
CA GLY A 688 -1.41 3.98 -1.00
C GLY A 688 -2.56 4.26 -1.97
N TRP A 689 -3.71 3.60 -1.78
CA TRP A 689 -4.90 3.76 -2.61
C TRP A 689 -5.53 5.18 -2.57
N ALA A 690 -5.08 6.04 -1.66
CA ALA A 690 -5.59 7.39 -1.49
C ALA A 690 -4.69 8.46 -2.14
N ALA A 691 -3.52 8.05 -2.64
CA ALA A 691 -2.50 8.93 -3.21
C ALA A 691 -2.76 9.39 -4.66
N GLY A 692 -3.92 9.04 -5.24
CA GLY A 692 -4.32 9.38 -6.61
C GLY A 692 -4.05 10.82 -7.06
N PRO A 693 -4.35 11.88 -6.25
CA PRO A 693 -4.06 13.26 -6.64
C PRO A 693 -2.59 13.53 -7.02
N THR A 694 -1.64 12.76 -6.49
CA THR A 694 -0.21 12.87 -6.85
C THR A 694 0.00 12.61 -8.35
N ALA A 695 -0.66 11.58 -8.88
CA ALA A 695 -0.65 11.26 -10.30
C ALA A 695 -1.50 12.26 -11.10
N GLU A 696 -2.74 12.50 -10.67
CA GLU A 696 -3.69 13.28 -11.47
C GLU A 696 -3.32 14.77 -11.58
N LEU A 697 -2.77 15.39 -10.53
CA LEU A 697 -2.24 16.76 -10.59
C LEU A 697 -1.00 16.85 -11.51
N SER A 698 -0.14 15.83 -11.50
CA SER A 698 1.01 15.73 -12.42
C SER A 698 0.58 15.52 -13.88
N ARG A 699 -0.50 14.76 -14.09
CA ARG A 699 -1.03 14.42 -15.42
C ARG A 699 -1.83 15.55 -16.05
N PHE A 700 -2.73 16.17 -15.28
CA PHE A 700 -3.71 17.13 -15.81
C PHE A 700 -3.36 18.58 -15.49
N MET A 701 -2.93 18.90 -14.27
CA MET A 701 -2.67 20.29 -13.88
C MET A 701 -1.28 20.77 -14.32
N LEU A 702 -0.25 19.96 -14.10
CA LEU A 702 1.05 20.15 -14.77
C LEU A 702 0.96 19.78 -16.26
N GLY A 703 0.02 18.91 -16.62
CA GLY A 703 -0.36 18.56 -17.99
C GLY A 703 0.46 17.44 -18.65
N ALA A 704 1.39 16.82 -17.94
CA ALA A 704 2.41 15.92 -18.51
C ALA A 704 1.92 14.47 -18.64
N SER A 705 1.94 13.92 -19.86
CA SER A 705 1.51 12.55 -20.14
C SER A 705 2.30 11.88 -21.27
N ALA A 706 2.46 10.55 -21.20
CA ALA A 706 2.97 9.75 -22.31
C ALA A 706 1.88 9.61 -23.39
N THR A 707 2.27 9.71 -24.67
CA THR A 707 1.39 9.42 -25.82
C THR A 707 1.82 8.17 -26.61
N ARG A 708 2.99 7.61 -26.27
CA ARG A 708 3.46 6.28 -26.70
C ARG A 708 4.26 5.61 -25.58
N PRO A 709 4.35 4.27 -25.57
CA PRO A 709 5.15 3.54 -24.59
C PRO A 709 6.59 4.05 -24.46
N GLY A 710 7.11 4.03 -23.24
CA GLY A 710 8.48 4.45 -22.90
C GLY A 710 8.72 5.96 -22.98
N TRP A 711 7.66 6.77 -23.04
CA TRP A 711 7.73 8.23 -23.27
C TRP A 711 8.47 8.63 -24.56
N THR A 712 8.55 7.72 -25.53
CA THR A 712 9.10 7.98 -26.88
C THR A 712 8.37 9.13 -27.60
N SER A 713 7.08 9.30 -27.26
CA SER A 713 6.25 10.46 -27.57
C SER A 713 5.47 10.86 -26.32
N TRP A 714 5.30 12.17 -26.10
CA TRP A 714 4.61 12.73 -24.93
C TRP A 714 3.72 13.93 -25.27
N ALA A 715 2.90 14.37 -24.33
CA ALA A 715 2.11 15.59 -24.43
C ALA A 715 2.17 16.42 -23.13
N VAL A 716 2.10 17.74 -23.28
CA VAL A 716 1.92 18.69 -22.17
C VAL A 716 0.67 19.51 -22.45
N ALA A 717 -0.41 19.27 -21.71
CA ALA A 717 -1.70 19.94 -21.88
C ALA A 717 -2.29 20.39 -20.53
N PRO A 718 -1.86 21.55 -19.99
CA PRO A 718 -2.21 21.94 -18.63
C PRO A 718 -3.67 22.38 -18.47
N GLN A 719 -4.32 21.90 -17.42
CA GLN A 719 -5.58 22.43 -16.89
C GLN A 719 -5.27 23.33 -15.71
N THR A 720 -5.69 24.59 -15.73
CA THR A 720 -5.21 25.57 -14.73
C THR A 720 -5.89 25.43 -13.38
N LEU A 721 -7.12 24.89 -13.33
CA LEU A 721 -7.96 24.82 -12.13
C LEU A 721 -8.11 26.18 -11.40
N GLY A 722 -7.98 27.30 -12.14
CA GLY A 722 -8.01 28.66 -11.59
C GLY A 722 -6.68 29.17 -10.99
N GLU A 723 -5.66 28.33 -10.94
CA GLU A 723 -4.35 28.65 -10.37
C GLU A 723 -3.50 29.55 -11.28
N ARG A 724 -2.58 30.31 -10.67
CA ARG A 724 -1.77 31.31 -11.36
C ARG A 724 -0.50 30.75 -11.97
N TRP A 725 0.04 29.67 -11.40
CA TRP A 725 1.19 28.96 -11.93
C TRP A 725 1.22 27.53 -11.43
N ALA A 726 1.82 26.63 -12.22
CA ALA A 726 2.31 25.36 -11.74
C ALA A 726 3.65 25.01 -12.41
N ARG A 727 4.50 24.30 -11.67
CA ARG A 727 5.79 23.82 -12.16
C ARG A 727 6.15 22.48 -11.56
N GLY A 728 6.90 21.69 -12.30
CA GLY A 728 7.22 20.34 -11.89
C GLY A 728 8.06 19.56 -12.88
N ARG A 729 8.22 18.28 -12.57
CA ARG A 729 8.86 17.29 -13.44
C ARG A 729 8.20 15.93 -13.22
N VAL A 730 8.00 15.20 -14.31
CA VAL A 730 7.62 13.79 -14.30
C VAL A 730 8.85 12.98 -14.71
N PRO A 731 9.30 12.00 -13.91
CA PRO A 731 10.43 11.15 -14.27
C PRO A 731 10.01 10.19 -15.39
N THR A 732 10.87 9.97 -16.38
CA THR A 732 10.63 9.00 -17.47
C THR A 732 11.89 8.18 -17.72
N PRO A 733 11.82 7.04 -18.45
CA PRO A 733 13.00 6.20 -18.72
C PRO A 733 14.16 6.94 -19.41
N ALA A 734 13.85 7.93 -20.25
CA ALA A 734 14.84 8.72 -20.98
C ALA A 734 15.36 9.95 -20.20
N GLY A 735 14.80 10.23 -19.01
CA GLY A 735 15.06 11.43 -18.21
C GLY A 735 13.77 12.17 -17.85
N PRO A 736 13.83 13.25 -17.05
CA PRO A 736 12.61 13.94 -16.62
C PRO A 736 12.03 14.86 -17.71
N LEU A 737 10.71 14.77 -17.93
CA LEU A 737 9.94 15.82 -18.62
C LEU A 737 9.66 16.94 -17.61
N ARG A 738 10.14 18.15 -17.90
CA ARG A 738 9.97 19.34 -17.05
C ARG A 738 8.96 20.29 -17.66
N VAL A 739 8.08 20.85 -16.82
CA VAL A 739 7.07 21.82 -17.23
C VAL A 739 6.99 22.93 -16.18
N GLU A 740 6.91 24.17 -16.64
CA GLU A 740 6.60 25.35 -15.82
C GLU A 740 5.69 26.25 -16.63
N TRP A 741 4.54 26.63 -16.08
CA TRP A 741 3.62 27.61 -16.67
C TRP A 741 3.18 28.61 -15.61
N ALA A 742 3.06 29.88 -15.99
CA ALA A 742 2.67 30.97 -15.12
C ALA A 742 1.94 32.08 -15.88
N PHE A 743 0.95 32.70 -15.24
CA PHE A 743 0.33 33.93 -15.72
C PHE A 743 0.98 35.15 -15.05
N CYS A 744 1.59 36.01 -15.86
CA CYS A 744 2.50 37.08 -15.43
C CYS A 744 1.79 38.25 -14.72
N GLY A 745 1.57 38.12 -13.41
CA GLY A 745 1.19 39.23 -12.53
C GLY A 745 -0.08 39.98 -13.01
N VAL A 746 0.01 41.31 -13.14
CA VAL A 746 -1.12 42.17 -13.54
C VAL A 746 -1.55 41.95 -14.99
N SER A 747 -0.66 41.51 -15.89
CA SER A 747 -1.02 41.34 -17.31
C SER A 747 -1.86 40.09 -17.57
N GLY A 748 -1.79 39.09 -16.70
CA GLY A 748 -2.44 37.79 -16.90
C GLY A 748 -1.91 36.97 -18.09
N LEU A 749 -0.87 37.46 -18.79
CA LEU A 749 -0.31 36.81 -19.97
C LEU A 749 0.51 35.56 -19.58
N LEU A 750 0.36 34.49 -20.35
CA LEU A 750 1.12 33.25 -20.18
C LEU A 750 2.64 33.43 -20.43
N SER A 751 3.44 32.85 -19.55
CA SER A 751 4.82 32.42 -19.79
C SER A 751 4.93 30.95 -19.44
N MET A 752 5.49 30.13 -20.34
CA MET A 752 5.57 28.69 -20.18
C MET A 752 6.88 28.13 -20.75
N THR A 753 7.49 27.19 -20.03
CA THR A 753 8.70 26.45 -20.42
C THR A 753 8.39 24.96 -20.39
N VAL A 754 8.76 24.24 -21.45
CA VAL A 754 8.69 22.77 -21.51
C VAL A 754 10.03 22.21 -21.94
N GLN A 755 10.53 21.19 -21.24
CA GLN A 755 11.73 20.46 -21.61
C GLN A 755 11.49 18.96 -21.50
N GLY A 756 11.29 18.29 -22.63
CA GLY A 756 11.26 16.83 -22.70
C GLY A 756 12.66 16.19 -22.76
N PRO A 757 12.78 14.87 -22.58
CA PRO A 757 14.06 14.16 -22.67
C PRO A 757 14.66 14.18 -24.09
N GLU A 758 15.97 14.20 -24.21
CA GLU A 758 16.65 14.20 -25.52
C GLU A 758 16.24 12.99 -26.39
N GLY A 759 16.08 13.20 -27.70
CA GLY A 759 15.67 12.16 -28.64
C GLY A 759 14.16 11.84 -28.67
N THR A 760 13.36 12.41 -27.75
CA THR A 760 11.89 12.27 -27.74
C THR A 760 11.19 13.36 -28.57
N LYS A 761 9.89 13.19 -28.82
CA LYS A 761 9.00 14.19 -29.43
C LYS A 761 7.78 14.43 -28.54
N GLY A 762 7.13 15.58 -28.67
CA GLY A 762 5.85 15.77 -28.04
C GLY A 762 5.03 16.94 -28.54
N THR A 763 3.80 17.01 -28.04
CA THR A 763 2.84 18.07 -28.36
C THR A 763 2.59 18.93 -27.13
N VAL A 764 2.84 20.23 -27.21
CA VAL A 764 2.55 21.19 -26.13
C VAL A 764 1.30 21.99 -26.46
N LYS A 765 0.32 21.99 -25.56
CA LYS A 765 -0.88 22.82 -25.63
C LYS A 765 -0.81 23.96 -24.63
N LEU A 766 -1.46 25.07 -24.96
CA LEU A 766 -1.65 26.19 -24.04
C LEU A 766 -2.47 25.77 -22.81
N PRO A 767 -2.20 26.30 -21.60
CA PRO A 767 -3.03 26.05 -20.44
C PRO A 767 -4.48 26.49 -20.65
N SER A 768 -5.42 25.69 -20.15
CA SER A 768 -6.86 25.94 -20.28
C SER A 768 -7.54 26.13 -18.91
N PRO A 769 -8.36 27.18 -18.72
CA PRO A 769 -8.48 28.37 -19.58
C PRO A 769 -7.24 29.27 -19.52
N LEU A 770 -7.02 30.06 -20.58
CA LEU A 770 -6.14 31.24 -20.54
C LEU A 770 -6.84 32.41 -19.83
N LEU A 771 -6.09 33.21 -19.07
CA LEU A 771 -6.64 34.43 -18.43
C LEU A 771 -6.82 35.61 -19.40
N VAL A 772 -6.05 35.64 -20.48
CA VAL A 772 -6.21 36.60 -21.59
C VAL A 772 -6.57 35.82 -22.85
N GLY A 773 -7.65 36.21 -23.53
CA GLY A 773 -8.13 35.52 -24.72
C GLY A 773 -7.19 35.63 -25.92
N LEU A 774 -7.24 34.65 -26.82
CA LEU A 774 -6.50 34.67 -28.09
C LEU A 774 -7.00 35.76 -29.05
N SER A 775 -8.20 36.30 -28.84
CA SER A 775 -8.72 37.49 -29.52
C SER A 775 -7.94 38.78 -29.21
N GLU A 776 -7.22 38.81 -28.07
CA GLU A 776 -6.53 40.01 -27.55
C GLU A 776 -5.01 39.82 -27.47
N SER A 777 -4.52 38.67 -27.92
CA SER A 777 -3.13 38.24 -27.75
C SER A 777 -2.61 37.44 -28.93
N ARG A 778 -1.30 37.24 -28.96
CA ARG A 778 -0.58 36.38 -29.91
C ARG A 778 0.40 35.50 -29.15
N ILE A 779 0.63 34.29 -29.65
CA ILE A 779 1.54 33.31 -29.07
C ILE A 779 2.88 33.35 -29.80
N LEU A 780 3.96 33.34 -29.02
CA LEU A 780 5.34 33.24 -29.47
C LEU A 780 5.90 31.91 -28.96
N VAL A 781 6.38 31.04 -29.85
CA VAL A 781 7.11 29.81 -29.53
C VAL A 781 8.56 30.01 -29.96
N ASP A 782 9.48 29.98 -29.00
CA ASP A 782 10.90 30.33 -29.18
C ASP A 782 11.12 31.67 -29.92
N GLY A 783 10.22 32.63 -29.67
CA GLY A 783 10.21 33.96 -30.30
C GLY A 783 9.55 34.04 -31.67
N VAL A 784 9.14 32.90 -32.27
CA VAL A 784 8.42 32.83 -33.54
C VAL A 784 6.91 32.91 -33.29
N MET A 785 6.19 33.75 -34.03
CA MET A 785 4.75 33.87 -33.90
C MET A 785 4.05 32.64 -34.47
N MET A 786 3.21 31.99 -33.67
CA MET A 786 2.49 30.77 -34.05
C MET A 786 0.98 30.98 -33.93
N GLU A 787 0.22 30.44 -34.88
CA GLU A 787 -1.24 30.36 -34.81
C GLU A 787 -1.68 29.05 -34.14
N GLY A 788 -2.84 29.07 -33.48
CA GLY A 788 -3.41 27.91 -32.78
C GLY A 788 -2.98 27.77 -31.32
N THR A 789 -3.29 26.60 -30.74
CA THR A 789 -3.18 26.32 -29.30
C THR A 789 -2.38 25.05 -28.97
N SER A 790 -1.77 24.44 -29.98
CA SER A 790 -1.10 23.14 -29.92
C SER A 790 0.13 23.17 -30.83
N PHE A 791 1.30 22.79 -30.33
CA PHE A 791 2.59 22.93 -31.00
C PHE A 791 3.40 21.64 -30.90
N GLU A 792 3.94 21.17 -32.02
CA GLU A 792 4.86 20.03 -32.05
C GLU A 792 6.27 20.49 -31.64
N VAL A 793 6.92 19.73 -30.75
CA VAL A 793 8.23 20.04 -30.19
C VAL A 793 9.13 18.81 -30.11
N HIS A 794 10.43 19.05 -30.03
CA HIS A 794 11.44 18.02 -29.77
C HIS A 794 11.95 18.12 -28.34
N GLY A 795 12.24 16.98 -27.72
CA GLY A 795 12.91 16.95 -26.42
C GLY A 795 14.41 17.27 -26.52
N GLY A 796 15.02 17.63 -25.39
CA GLY A 796 16.39 18.15 -25.30
C GLY A 796 16.41 19.60 -24.82
N THR A 797 16.41 20.56 -25.76
CA THR A 797 16.41 22.01 -25.44
C THR A 797 15.05 22.45 -24.88
N PRO A 798 14.98 23.31 -23.85
CA PRO A 798 13.72 23.87 -23.38
C PRO A 798 13.05 24.77 -24.44
N VAL A 799 11.77 24.52 -24.71
CA VAL A 799 10.92 25.37 -25.56
C VAL A 799 10.24 26.43 -24.70
N GLN A 800 10.29 27.68 -25.17
CA GLN A 800 9.66 28.85 -24.54
C GLN A 800 8.37 29.20 -25.26
N ILE A 801 7.26 29.30 -24.52
CA ILE A 801 5.96 29.75 -25.03
C ILE A 801 5.55 31.00 -24.25
N VAL A 802 5.39 32.12 -24.96
CA VAL A 802 5.07 33.43 -24.38
C VAL A 802 3.86 34.03 -25.07
N GLN A 803 2.87 34.44 -24.29
CA GLN A 803 1.73 35.22 -24.76
C GLN A 803 2.06 36.71 -24.68
N SER A 804 1.73 37.47 -25.73
CA SER A 804 1.87 38.93 -25.76
C SER A 804 0.60 39.57 -26.29
N HIS A 805 0.30 40.82 -25.90
CA HIS A 805 -0.85 41.54 -26.46
C HIS A 805 -0.73 41.69 -27.97
N ALA A 806 -1.85 41.59 -28.68
CA ALA A 806 -1.93 42.02 -30.06
C ALA A 806 -1.67 43.53 -30.14
N GLN A 807 -0.76 43.96 -31.01
CA GLN A 807 -0.59 45.39 -31.28
C GLN A 807 -1.89 45.92 -31.91
N ARG A 808 -2.44 47.00 -31.34
CA ARG A 808 -3.51 47.74 -32.02
C ARG A 808 -2.99 48.19 -33.38
N ARG A 809 -3.74 47.90 -34.45
CA ARG A 809 -3.57 48.61 -35.71
C ARG A 809 -3.95 50.06 -35.45
N GLU A 810 -2.97 50.96 -35.46
CA GLU A 810 -3.24 52.38 -35.67
C GLU A 810 -3.78 52.51 -37.09
N ASN A 811 -5.01 53.03 -37.22
CA ASN A 811 -5.67 53.31 -38.49
C ASN A 811 -5.27 54.70 -38.99
#